data_AF-A0A4W6DDP0-F1
#
_entry.id   AF-A0A4W6DDP0-F1
#
_cell.length_a   1.000
_cell.length_b   1.000
_cell.length_c   1.000
_cell.angle_alpha   90.00
_cell.angle_beta   90.00
_cell.angle_gamma   90.00
#
_symmetry.space_group_name_H-M   'P 1'
#
loop_
_entity.id
_entity.type
_entity.pdbx_description
1 polymer ?
#
loop_
_entity_poly.entity_id
_entity_poly.type
_entity_poly.pdbx_seq_one_letter_code
_entity_poly.pdbx_strand_id
1 'polypeptide(L)'
;MQSPEGEGGEGAWEEARSSQDDKDTKLQEELDKEAENRGATVPPEDQTGPEADDSAPQPHPDLSGTDEDFPVATHLVQDNFHLVPMTSHLSNLNTSEDMEEQEPLLENEEEEEFIFLDPEHPLVRRQQAALNSQLSKQLERINLQLKEKLAMEKADASHVQENGVEMFRLQEQLARLHARLEDRHQIKAQAEAKHRQAQDQLEATKSQYSSTASQASKAKANVSQLQAEIDNLKLHLIFTQGVSEDLHSNVKAVKNARRKAGAENDQAEEQKLKQDLYVERLTKDMERLTQQIAMYEVQASAQAEETQAAKEAHTEAEMEMQSLVMVRKQLLQQWNSSLMGMRRRDEAFNAMQEAVRATEHQVILLDREIEGYKKSTTEEQEQNETLTMQLNWSQMDVATSKKLISQKQAQQEALQAHYSTCLRTLRETERTLARLTKETSTYQAEVNDQRRQLEKESAVRLELEDKIMTHMQQKLTHNKAAKYSQRLTSKITALKKEKISHLWQLENEVVAVRLESSEVSQHLDSLALTQEALDEEITKYNKLITSNQAKISSFITTVGQKQATIANYNRKISQIAASTGHEDLSPLQIKVEALMAQIEELAASIKNDQQLWMRRQGTLVGLTQEIEANRKDMLKLQTEYTGMQQKKIRLESQIEAEHQERTELEKNAKSLRGDLVKLNTLLSKNGQLSHALEQENALIETDFLHRLKEAERESIEIQMKHEKTQEEKERLLNSLVEAERQIMLWEKKTQLVKETRSAVDSEVGQGDIQIMKAEIHRMEVRLNQQMKQQERLLRESEATVARRETIVLRREAMIHSSQKQTTKGELNRFIQGLQRKIQDTHKHVTECEQVIRELQQSQMSLSDRLAQQKQQLMELCGTSYVLDPDFVNLQDTKDRNLAHLVALQSRTKKLQGVCEGSYKASSTSESVGTTLQSQTERVHTTSTILHRVCEEFPQHQGALRRLSLALAARAHVLDKETS
;
A
#
# COMPACT_ATOMS: atom_id res chain seq x y z
N MET A 1 39.70 -1.15 52.69
CA MET A 1 39.97 0.07 53.49
C MET A 1 41.08 0.83 52.79
N GLN A 2 40.97 2.13 52.50
CA GLN A 2 39.85 3.06 52.72
C GLN A 2 39.95 4.22 51.70
N SER A 3 38.82 4.72 51.20
CA SER A 3 38.71 6.03 50.52
C SER A 3 38.67 7.17 51.55
N PRO A 4 38.80 8.45 51.15
CA PRO A 4 37.66 9.26 50.64
C PRO A 4 37.91 9.78 49.20
N GLU A 5 36.95 10.28 48.39
CA GLU A 5 35.99 11.41 48.51
C GLU A 5 36.68 12.79 48.63
N GLY A 6 36.31 13.85 47.91
CA GLY A 6 35.22 14.03 46.92
C GLY A 6 35.39 15.33 46.10
N GLU A 7 34.27 15.99 45.74
CA GLU A 7 34.16 17.21 44.88
C GLU A 7 34.47 17.02 43.37
N GLY A 8 33.78 17.65 42.40
CA GLY A 8 32.49 18.37 42.43
C GLY A 8 32.54 19.82 41.91
N GLY A 9 32.07 20.09 40.67
CA GLY A 9 31.92 21.47 40.17
C GLY A 9 31.68 21.58 38.66
N GLU A 10 30.83 22.51 38.25
CA GLU A 10 30.40 22.78 36.87
C GLU A 10 31.35 23.74 36.11
N GLY A 11 31.26 23.77 34.78
CA GLY A 11 31.93 24.80 33.96
C GLY A 11 31.87 24.49 32.45
N ALA A 12 31.36 25.43 31.65
CA ALA A 12 31.24 25.29 30.18
C ALA A 12 31.48 26.64 29.48
N TRP A 13 31.61 26.56 28.14
CA TRP A 13 31.75 27.64 27.13
C TRP A 13 33.18 28.19 26.87
N GLU A 14 33.55 28.09 25.58
CA GLU A 14 34.31 29.07 24.76
C GLU A 14 35.80 29.36 25.10
N GLU A 15 36.72 29.62 24.14
CA GLU A 15 36.62 29.63 22.67
C GLU A 15 37.98 29.33 21.96
N ALA A 16 37.90 29.13 20.64
CA ALA A 16 38.88 29.52 19.61
C ALA A 16 40.37 29.02 19.61
N ARG A 17 40.63 28.14 18.61
CA ARG A 17 41.73 28.18 17.61
C ARG A 17 43.22 28.04 18.06
N SER A 18 43.85 26.95 17.59
CA SER A 18 45.00 27.02 16.64
C SER A 18 45.29 25.65 16.00
N SER A 19 45.63 25.65 14.69
CA SER A 19 46.68 24.88 13.97
C SER A 19 47.05 23.43 14.38
N GLN A 20 47.43 22.48 13.49
CA GLN A 20 47.43 22.35 12.00
C GLN A 20 47.89 20.89 11.67
N ASP A 21 47.84 20.48 10.39
CA ASP A 21 48.40 19.22 9.82
C ASP A 21 47.64 17.92 10.24
N ASP A 22 47.53 16.83 9.46
CA ASP A 22 47.96 16.54 8.07
C ASP A 22 47.10 15.43 7.39
N LYS A 23 47.25 15.30 6.06
CA LYS A 23 47.13 14.09 5.20
C LYS A 23 45.80 13.39 4.80
N ASP A 24 45.81 13.08 3.49
CA ASP A 24 45.41 11.86 2.76
C ASP A 24 43.93 11.44 2.55
N THR A 25 43.47 11.69 1.31
CA THR A 25 42.77 10.79 0.34
C THR A 25 41.59 9.90 0.79
N LYS A 26 40.54 9.63 -0.02
CA LYS A 26 40.53 9.42 -1.48
C LYS A 26 39.09 9.38 -2.04
N LEU A 27 38.94 9.62 -3.35
CA LEU A 27 37.71 9.47 -4.17
C LEU A 27 36.63 10.56 -3.89
N GLN A 28 35.77 10.95 -4.85
CA GLN A 28 35.48 10.37 -6.17
C GLN A 28 35.12 11.45 -7.23
N GLU A 29 35.06 11.02 -8.50
CA GLU A 29 34.51 11.71 -9.68
C GLU A 29 35.29 12.90 -10.28
N GLU A 30 35.12 13.07 -11.59
CA GLU A 30 36.05 13.76 -12.48
C GLU A 30 35.54 15.15 -12.91
N LEU A 31 36.47 16.08 -13.04
CA LEU A 31 36.36 17.26 -13.90
C LEU A 31 36.57 16.78 -15.37
N ASP A 32 36.11 17.46 -16.43
CA ASP A 32 36.35 18.87 -16.70
C ASP A 32 35.29 19.56 -17.57
N LYS A 33 35.37 20.89 -17.56
CA LYS A 33 34.66 21.81 -18.45
C LYS A 33 35.57 22.26 -19.60
N GLU A 34 34.95 22.51 -20.76
CA GLU A 34 35.25 23.64 -21.67
C GLU A 34 36.72 23.93 -22.06
N ALA A 35 37.15 23.45 -23.24
CA ALA A 35 38.23 24.10 -23.99
C ALA A 35 38.13 23.94 -25.53
N GLU A 36 37.59 24.98 -26.18
CA GLU A 36 37.95 25.52 -27.51
C GLU A 36 37.90 24.72 -28.85
N ASN A 37 37.83 25.52 -29.92
CA ASN A 37 38.58 25.37 -31.19
C ASN A 37 38.13 24.32 -32.24
N ARG A 38 37.23 24.71 -33.16
CA ARG A 38 37.60 25.37 -34.46
C ARG A 38 36.39 25.56 -35.40
N GLY A 39 36.50 26.51 -36.34
CA GLY A 39 35.53 26.70 -37.42
C GLY A 39 36.11 26.48 -38.82
N ALA A 40 35.38 25.70 -39.64
CA ALA A 40 35.44 25.55 -41.10
C ALA A 40 34.24 24.63 -41.47
N THR A 41 33.53 24.69 -42.60
CA THR A 41 33.75 25.32 -43.93
C THR A 41 32.38 25.76 -44.53
N VAL A 42 32.36 26.43 -45.69
CA VAL A 42 31.19 26.98 -46.43
C VAL A 42 31.23 26.47 -47.89
N PRO A 43 30.12 26.29 -48.67
CA PRO A 43 28.69 26.58 -48.43
C PRO A 43 27.85 25.36 -47.97
N PRO A 44 27.01 24.62 -48.74
CA PRO A 44 26.87 24.48 -50.22
C PRO A 44 25.50 24.95 -50.82
N GLU A 45 25.28 24.64 -52.10
CA GLU A 45 24.01 24.70 -52.88
C GLU A 45 23.25 23.33 -52.76
N ASP A 46 22.00 23.08 -53.19
CA ASP A 46 21.06 23.83 -54.05
C ASP A 46 19.57 23.37 -53.86
N GLN A 47 18.62 24.15 -54.44
CA GLN A 47 17.28 23.85 -55.05
C GLN A 47 16.48 22.54 -54.73
N THR A 48 15.14 22.43 -54.82
CA THR A 48 13.98 23.26 -55.29
C THR A 48 12.71 22.79 -54.51
N GLY A 49 11.51 23.42 -54.53
CA GLY A 49 10.90 24.44 -55.40
C GLY A 49 9.64 23.89 -56.13
N PRO A 50 8.78 24.70 -56.80
CA PRO A 50 8.78 26.18 -56.96
C PRO A 50 8.20 26.96 -55.74
N GLU A 51 7.02 27.61 -55.61
CA GLU A 51 5.82 27.95 -56.43
C GLU A 51 4.91 28.88 -55.55
N ALA A 52 4.13 29.89 -55.96
CA ALA A 52 3.88 30.72 -57.17
C ALA A 52 3.35 32.11 -56.65
N ASP A 53 3.38 33.29 -57.29
CA ASP A 53 3.39 33.81 -58.69
C ASP A 53 1.98 34.20 -59.21
N ASP A 54 1.72 35.30 -59.93
CA ASP A 54 2.46 36.46 -60.54
C ASP A 54 1.45 37.66 -60.67
N SER A 55 1.69 38.97 -60.87
CA SER A 55 2.84 39.86 -61.26
C SER A 55 2.90 41.12 -60.34
N ALA A 56 3.84 42.09 -60.37
CA ALA A 56 4.66 42.82 -61.39
C ALA A 56 3.91 43.94 -62.18
N PRO A 57 4.58 44.97 -62.78
CA PRO A 57 6.03 45.29 -62.84
C PRO A 57 6.47 46.79 -62.63
N GLN A 58 7.76 47.01 -62.26
CA GLN A 58 8.78 48.04 -62.66
C GLN A 58 8.44 49.55 -62.99
N PRO A 59 9.41 50.52 -63.01
CA PRO A 59 10.86 50.48 -62.63
C PRO A 59 11.46 51.73 -61.87
N HIS A 60 12.71 51.59 -61.37
CA HIS A 60 13.90 52.51 -61.31
C HIS A 60 13.83 54.06 -61.50
N PRO A 61 14.83 54.89 -61.05
CA PRO A 61 16.09 54.63 -60.28
C PRO A 61 16.45 55.68 -59.15
N ASP A 62 17.67 55.59 -58.58
CA ASP A 62 18.55 56.69 -58.06
C ASP A 62 18.09 57.61 -56.87
N LEU A 63 18.93 58.37 -56.12
CA LEU A 63 20.37 58.34 -55.72
C LEU A 63 20.59 59.35 -54.55
N SER A 64 21.57 59.12 -53.65
CA SER A 64 22.14 60.10 -52.68
C SER A 64 21.15 60.80 -51.70
N GLY A 65 21.53 61.55 -50.67
CA GLY A 65 22.85 61.84 -50.09
C GLY A 65 22.93 63.26 -49.49
N THR A 66 22.88 63.31 -48.15
CA THR A 66 23.81 64.02 -47.23
C THR A 66 24.05 65.54 -47.30
N ASP A 67 23.96 66.16 -46.11
CA ASP A 67 24.69 67.33 -45.59
C ASP A 67 24.41 68.71 -46.26
N GLU A 68 24.78 69.87 -45.68
CA GLU A 68 24.46 70.46 -44.35
C GLU A 68 24.66 72.00 -44.48
N ASP A 69 24.53 72.76 -43.38
CA ASP A 69 25.07 74.12 -43.16
C ASP A 69 24.63 75.36 -43.99
N PHE A 70 23.71 76.16 -43.40
CA PHE A 70 23.81 77.61 -43.07
C PHE A 70 24.04 78.68 -44.21
N PRO A 71 23.93 80.02 -43.97
CA PRO A 71 23.72 80.78 -42.71
C PRO A 71 22.57 81.83 -42.76
N VAL A 72 22.72 82.92 -41.99
CA VAL A 72 21.69 83.90 -41.59
C VAL A 72 21.38 85.01 -42.63
N ALA A 73 20.12 85.01 -43.07
CA ALA A 73 19.19 86.14 -43.25
C ALA A 73 19.51 87.46 -44.05
N THR A 74 18.52 87.79 -44.90
CA THR A 74 17.87 89.11 -45.12
C THR A 74 18.41 90.19 -46.11
N HIS A 75 17.60 90.38 -47.16
CA HIS A 75 16.88 91.63 -47.56
C HIS A 75 17.23 92.39 -48.87
N LEU A 76 16.14 92.80 -49.56
CA LEU A 76 15.99 93.81 -50.64
C LEU A 76 16.48 93.37 -52.05
N VAL A 77 15.58 93.13 -53.02
CA VAL A 77 14.91 94.09 -53.96
C VAL A 77 15.88 94.51 -55.09
N GLN A 78 15.57 94.39 -56.40
CA GLN A 78 14.39 94.83 -57.16
C GLN A 78 14.21 94.03 -58.49
N ASP A 79 12.97 93.74 -58.94
CA ASP A 79 12.28 94.23 -60.18
C ASP A 79 12.97 94.25 -61.58
N ASN A 80 12.30 94.37 -62.75
CA ASN A 80 10.86 94.36 -63.14
C ASN A 80 10.65 94.06 -64.66
N PHE A 81 9.38 94.11 -65.12
CA PHE A 81 8.89 94.20 -66.51
C PHE A 81 8.91 92.88 -67.33
N HIS A 82 7.91 92.50 -68.13
CA HIS A 82 6.50 92.90 -68.40
C HIS A 82 5.79 91.58 -68.88
N LEU A 83 4.47 91.34 -68.86
CA LEU A 83 3.29 92.19 -69.04
C LEU A 83 2.01 91.52 -68.44
N VAL A 84 1.03 92.34 -68.05
CA VAL A 84 -0.35 92.01 -67.58
C VAL A 84 -1.29 91.80 -68.81
N PRO A 85 -2.48 91.11 -68.79
CA PRO A 85 -3.60 91.29 -67.82
C PRO A 85 -4.59 90.12 -67.47
N MET A 86 -5.32 90.29 -66.35
CA MET A 86 -6.75 89.91 -66.09
C MET A 86 -7.16 88.39 -66.12
N THR A 87 -8.23 87.87 -65.48
CA THR A 87 -9.20 88.42 -64.48
C THR A 87 -9.76 87.35 -63.52
N SER A 88 -10.37 87.85 -62.46
CA SER A 88 -11.10 87.18 -61.37
C SER A 88 -12.51 86.64 -61.68
N HIS A 89 -13.03 85.85 -60.71
CA HIS A 89 -14.43 85.80 -60.21
C HIS A 89 -15.54 84.95 -60.92
N LEU A 90 -16.04 84.01 -60.09
CA LEU A 90 -17.45 83.77 -59.69
C LEU A 90 -18.48 83.01 -60.57
N SER A 91 -19.28 82.24 -59.81
CA SER A 91 -20.71 81.91 -59.95
C SER A 91 -21.21 81.09 -61.15
N ASN A 92 -21.98 80.04 -60.83
CA ASN A 92 -23.43 80.09 -61.05
C ASN A 92 -24.20 79.27 -60.01
N LEU A 93 -25.41 79.74 -59.66
CA LEU A 93 -26.48 78.93 -59.06
C LEU A 93 -27.42 78.44 -60.17
N ASN A 94 -28.23 77.43 -59.86
CA ASN A 94 -29.62 77.22 -60.32
C ASN A 94 -30.16 75.92 -59.67
N THR A 95 -31.43 75.72 -59.33
CA THR A 95 -32.59 76.56 -58.91
C THR A 95 -33.76 75.59 -58.63
N SER A 96 -34.68 75.92 -57.72
CA SER A 96 -36.05 75.36 -57.64
C SER A 96 -36.19 73.86 -57.26
N GLU A 97 -37.30 73.37 -56.68
CA GLU A 97 -38.49 74.03 -56.09
C GLU A 97 -39.12 73.10 -55.02
N ASP A 98 -39.50 73.69 -53.87
CA ASP A 98 -40.67 73.47 -52.99
C ASP A 98 -41.09 72.02 -52.55
N MET A 99 -41.53 71.74 -51.32
CA MET A 99 -42.54 72.38 -50.43
C MET A 99 -43.98 72.27 -51.02
N GLU A 100 -45.06 72.12 -50.25
CA GLU A 100 -45.30 72.17 -48.80
C GLU A 100 -46.52 71.28 -48.42
N GLU A 101 -46.87 71.16 -47.13
CA GLU A 101 -48.14 70.58 -46.68
C GLU A 101 -49.29 71.60 -46.76
N GLN A 102 -50.54 71.17 -46.99
CA GLN A 102 -51.73 71.88 -46.47
C GLN A 102 -53.04 71.05 -46.48
N GLU A 103 -53.86 71.28 -45.46
CA GLU A 103 -55.29 70.88 -45.34
C GLU A 103 -56.17 71.96 -46.08
N PRO A 104 -57.43 72.36 -45.73
CA PRO A 104 -58.40 71.90 -44.71
C PRO A 104 -59.92 71.87 -45.07
N LEU A 105 -60.71 71.29 -44.13
CA LEU A 105 -62.06 71.66 -43.63
C LEU A 105 -63.35 71.69 -44.51
N LEU A 106 -64.33 70.87 -44.09
CA LEU A 106 -65.76 71.15 -43.71
C LEU A 106 -66.92 71.41 -44.71
N GLU A 107 -68.12 71.22 -44.13
CA GLU A 107 -69.48 71.73 -44.47
C GLU A 107 -70.23 71.19 -45.71
N ASN A 108 -71.56 70.97 -45.71
CA ASN A 108 -72.54 70.75 -44.61
C ASN A 108 -73.89 70.18 -45.16
N GLU A 109 -74.91 69.99 -44.28
CA GLU A 109 -76.38 70.10 -44.55
C GLU A 109 -77.04 69.06 -45.52
N GLU A 110 -78.34 68.70 -45.48
CA GLU A 110 -79.46 68.94 -44.53
C GLU A 110 -80.58 67.88 -44.70
N GLU A 111 -81.30 67.56 -43.60
CA GLU A 111 -82.76 67.32 -43.43
C GLU A 111 -83.59 66.45 -44.43
N GLU A 112 -84.85 66.01 -44.19
CA GLU A 112 -85.90 66.38 -43.22
C GLU A 112 -86.77 65.15 -42.81
N GLU A 113 -87.59 65.30 -41.76
CA GLU A 113 -88.53 64.28 -41.24
C GLU A 113 -89.81 64.13 -42.11
N PHE A 114 -90.50 62.97 -42.09
CA PHE A 114 -91.85 62.88 -41.51
C PHE A 114 -92.45 61.46 -41.34
N ILE A 115 -93.58 61.42 -40.61
CA ILE A 115 -94.36 60.28 -40.16
C ILE A 115 -95.65 60.11 -40.98
N PHE A 116 -95.85 58.91 -41.56
CA PHE A 116 -97.16 58.26 -41.85
C PHE A 116 -98.06 58.94 -42.92
N LEU A 117 -99.15 58.36 -43.46
CA LEU A 117 -99.87 57.09 -43.24
C LEU A 117 -99.87 56.22 -44.55
N ASP A 118 -100.25 54.94 -44.55
CA ASP A 118 -100.91 54.13 -43.51
C ASP A 118 -100.11 52.87 -43.09
N PRO A 119 -99.17 53.03 -42.15
CA PRO A 119 -98.73 51.98 -41.23
C PRO A 119 -99.56 51.92 -39.91
N GLU A 120 -100.73 52.56 -39.85
CA GLU A 120 -101.69 52.43 -38.74
C GLU A 120 -102.50 51.13 -38.83
N HIS A 121 -102.58 50.46 -39.99
CA HIS A 121 -103.05 49.07 -40.01
C HIS A 121 -102.12 48.19 -39.15
N PRO A 122 -102.63 47.55 -38.06
CA PRO A 122 -101.80 46.93 -37.00
C PRO A 122 -101.11 45.61 -37.40
N LEU A 123 -100.90 45.36 -38.69
CA LEU A 123 -100.27 44.14 -39.24
C LEU A 123 -99.00 44.42 -40.07
N VAL A 124 -98.82 45.62 -40.63
CA VAL A 124 -97.75 45.90 -41.63
C VAL A 124 -96.62 46.78 -41.08
N ARG A 125 -96.91 47.63 -40.08
CA ARG A 125 -95.98 48.55 -39.39
C ARG A 125 -94.64 47.92 -38.95
N ARG A 126 -94.64 46.61 -38.70
CA ARG A 126 -93.50 45.82 -38.19
C ARG A 126 -92.47 45.38 -39.27
N GLN A 127 -92.64 45.76 -40.55
CA GLN A 127 -91.92 45.09 -41.66
C GLN A 127 -90.94 45.95 -42.49
N GLN A 128 -91.16 47.26 -42.63
CA GLN A 128 -90.53 48.04 -43.72
C GLN A 128 -89.21 48.73 -43.37
N ALA A 129 -88.98 49.12 -42.11
CA ALA A 129 -87.78 49.87 -41.69
C ALA A 129 -86.45 49.08 -41.84
N ALA A 130 -86.54 47.76 -41.98
CA ALA A 130 -85.45 46.79 -41.84
C ALA A 130 -84.40 46.73 -42.98
N LEU A 131 -84.46 47.60 -44.01
CA LEU A 131 -83.79 47.31 -45.29
C LEU A 131 -82.74 48.33 -45.79
N ASN A 132 -82.99 49.65 -45.69
CA ASN A 132 -82.16 50.62 -46.42
C ASN A 132 -80.78 50.91 -45.78
N SER A 133 -80.60 50.64 -44.49
CA SER A 133 -79.40 51.01 -43.72
C SER A 133 -78.10 50.27 -44.13
N GLN A 134 -78.17 49.33 -45.08
CA GLN A 134 -77.23 48.21 -45.17
C GLN A 134 -76.22 48.27 -46.33
N LEU A 135 -76.33 49.25 -47.26
CA LEU A 135 -75.65 49.18 -48.57
C LEU A 135 -74.42 50.10 -48.75
N SER A 136 -74.32 51.22 -48.04
CA SER A 136 -73.30 52.25 -48.33
C SER A 136 -71.88 51.91 -47.85
N LYS A 137 -71.74 51.13 -46.77
CA LYS A 137 -70.49 51.02 -45.98
C LYS A 137 -69.41 50.08 -46.55
N GLN A 138 -69.58 49.54 -47.75
CA GLN A 138 -68.64 48.51 -48.30
C GLN A 138 -67.62 49.05 -49.31
N LEU A 139 -67.78 50.27 -49.85
CA LEU A 139 -67.01 50.74 -51.02
C LEU A 139 -65.59 51.24 -50.71
N GLU A 140 -65.42 52.03 -49.65
CA GLU A 140 -64.16 52.76 -49.36
C GLU A 140 -62.96 51.85 -49.08
N ARG A 141 -63.22 50.65 -48.55
CA ARG A 141 -62.23 49.72 -48.00
C ARG A 141 -61.22 49.19 -49.02
N ILE A 142 -61.50 49.26 -50.32
CA ILE A 142 -60.73 48.58 -51.36
C ILE A 142 -59.52 49.42 -51.84
N ASN A 143 -59.63 50.76 -51.86
CA ASN A 143 -58.65 51.62 -52.53
C ASN A 143 -57.27 51.72 -51.83
N LEU A 144 -57.19 51.45 -50.52
CA LEU A 144 -55.95 51.61 -49.75
C LEU A 144 -54.87 50.55 -50.10
N GLN A 145 -55.28 49.33 -50.43
CA GLN A 145 -54.36 48.18 -50.54
C GLN A 145 -53.45 48.20 -51.78
N LEU A 146 -53.69 49.09 -52.74
CA LEU A 146 -52.91 49.15 -53.99
C LEU A 146 -51.55 49.86 -53.80
N LYS A 147 -51.46 50.84 -52.89
CA LYS A 147 -50.30 51.77 -52.82
C LYS A 147 -49.03 51.13 -52.27
N GLU A 148 -49.15 50.15 -51.36
CA GLU A 148 -48.01 49.60 -50.60
C GLU A 148 -47.03 48.78 -51.47
N LYS A 149 -47.48 48.20 -52.59
CA LYS A 149 -46.67 47.25 -53.37
C LYS A 149 -45.61 47.87 -54.26
N LEU A 150 -45.75 49.13 -54.66
CA LEU A 150 -44.80 49.82 -55.55
C LEU A 150 -43.54 50.36 -54.83
N ALA A 151 -43.50 50.34 -53.50
CA ALA A 151 -42.37 50.89 -52.73
C ALA A 151 -41.16 49.95 -52.66
N MET A 152 -41.39 48.64 -52.62
CA MET A 152 -40.33 47.64 -52.36
C MET A 152 -39.30 47.51 -53.49
N GLU A 153 -39.77 47.53 -54.74
CA GLU A 153 -38.97 47.23 -55.94
C GLU A 153 -37.80 48.22 -56.17
N LYS A 154 -37.86 49.42 -55.57
CA LYS A 154 -36.79 50.41 -55.67
C LYS A 154 -35.58 50.14 -54.76
N ALA A 155 -35.72 49.33 -53.70
CA ALA A 155 -34.68 49.18 -52.68
C ALA A 155 -33.52 48.26 -53.13
N ASP A 156 -33.85 47.14 -53.77
CA ASP A 156 -32.88 46.07 -54.10
C ASP A 156 -31.84 46.51 -55.15
N ALA A 157 -32.19 47.47 -56.02
CA ALA A 157 -31.30 47.96 -57.08
C ALA A 157 -30.05 48.69 -56.53
N SER A 158 -30.18 49.38 -55.39
CA SER A 158 -29.10 50.16 -54.76
C SER A 158 -27.93 49.27 -54.32
N HIS A 159 -28.25 48.12 -53.71
CA HIS A 159 -27.28 47.28 -52.98
C HIS A 159 -26.22 46.64 -53.91
N VAL A 160 -26.53 46.47 -55.20
CA VAL A 160 -25.57 45.93 -56.19
C VAL A 160 -24.48 46.94 -56.53
N GLN A 161 -24.77 48.23 -56.46
CA GLN A 161 -23.84 49.29 -56.88
C GLN A 161 -22.73 49.54 -55.83
N GLU A 162 -23.03 49.32 -54.55
CA GLU A 162 -22.11 49.57 -53.43
C GLU A 162 -20.96 48.55 -53.38
N ASN A 163 -21.28 47.25 -53.57
CA ASN A 163 -20.28 46.16 -53.59
C ASN A 163 -19.19 46.36 -54.66
N GLY A 164 -19.50 47.07 -55.76
CA GLY A 164 -18.52 47.39 -56.81
C GLY A 164 -17.45 48.40 -56.38
N VAL A 165 -17.76 49.27 -55.41
CA VAL A 165 -16.83 50.31 -54.92
C VAL A 165 -15.76 49.73 -53.98
N GLU A 166 -16.08 48.64 -53.28
CA GLU A 166 -15.17 48.06 -52.28
C GLU A 166 -13.98 47.33 -52.91
N MET A 167 -14.19 46.63 -54.03
CA MET A 167 -13.12 46.01 -54.81
C MET A 167 -12.04 47.00 -55.25
N PHE A 168 -12.43 48.22 -55.63
CA PHE A 168 -11.49 49.27 -56.06
C PHE A 168 -10.57 49.73 -54.91
N ARG A 169 -11.10 49.79 -53.68
CA ARG A 169 -10.33 50.16 -52.47
C ARG A 169 -9.26 49.12 -52.11
N LEU A 170 -9.51 47.84 -52.39
CA LEU A 170 -8.52 46.77 -52.16
C LEU A 170 -7.36 46.83 -53.17
N GLN A 171 -7.63 47.20 -54.43
CA GLN A 171 -6.56 47.43 -55.42
C GLN A 171 -5.65 48.60 -55.02
N GLU A 172 -6.20 49.67 -54.44
CA GLU A 172 -5.42 50.82 -53.96
C GLU A 172 -4.43 50.44 -52.83
N GLN A 173 -4.80 49.49 -51.97
CA GLN A 173 -3.93 49.02 -50.88
C GLN A 173 -2.75 48.17 -51.40
N LEU A 174 -2.95 47.37 -52.45
CA LEU A 174 -1.89 46.57 -53.09
C LEU A 174 -0.80 47.43 -53.73
N ALA A 175 -1.16 48.57 -54.35
CA ALA A 175 -0.19 49.51 -54.92
C ALA A 175 0.75 50.09 -53.84
N ARG A 176 0.21 50.42 -52.65
CA ARG A 176 0.99 50.96 -51.51
C ARG A 176 1.97 49.95 -50.90
N LEU A 177 1.78 48.64 -51.13
CA LEU A 177 2.70 47.60 -50.68
C LEU A 177 3.85 47.37 -51.68
N HIS A 178 3.60 47.52 -52.98
CA HIS A 178 4.63 47.40 -54.02
C HIS A 178 5.71 48.49 -53.90
N ALA A 179 5.32 49.76 -53.70
CA ALA A 179 6.26 50.87 -53.53
C ALA A 179 7.28 50.62 -52.39
N ARG A 180 6.82 50.08 -51.25
CA ARG A 180 7.67 49.71 -50.10
C ARG A 180 8.67 48.57 -50.37
N LEU A 181 8.47 47.83 -51.45
CA LEU A 181 9.35 46.76 -51.90
C LEU A 181 10.45 47.32 -52.82
N GLU A 182 10.09 48.27 -53.69
CA GLU A 182 11.03 49.01 -54.55
C GLU A 182 12.04 49.84 -53.72
N ASP A 183 11.59 50.53 -52.65
CA ASP A 183 12.45 51.19 -51.66
C ASP A 183 13.60 50.28 -51.18
N ARG A 184 13.27 49.01 -50.86
CA ARG A 184 14.24 48.03 -50.36
C ARG A 184 15.19 47.53 -51.44
N HIS A 185 14.74 47.43 -52.69
CA HIS A 185 15.60 47.11 -53.83
C HIS A 185 16.61 48.23 -54.11
N GLN A 186 16.20 49.49 -53.96
CA GLN A 186 17.05 50.66 -54.13
C GLN A 186 18.18 50.70 -53.08
N ILE A 187 17.87 50.37 -51.81
CA ILE A 187 18.88 50.22 -50.73
C ILE A 187 19.89 49.11 -51.05
N LYS A 188 19.44 47.94 -51.57
CA LYS A 188 20.34 46.84 -51.97
C LYS A 188 21.30 47.25 -53.08
N ALA A 189 20.81 47.95 -54.10
CA ALA A 189 21.64 48.41 -55.22
C ALA A 189 22.77 49.36 -54.78
N GLN A 190 22.52 50.25 -53.81
CA GLN A 190 23.53 51.16 -53.27
C GLN A 190 24.66 50.43 -52.52
N ALA A 191 24.38 49.29 -51.88
CA ALA A 191 25.41 48.47 -51.22
C ALA A 191 26.32 47.77 -52.26
N GLU A 192 25.72 47.21 -53.31
CA GLU A 192 26.46 46.55 -54.40
C GLU A 192 27.35 47.50 -55.20
N ALA A 193 26.95 48.77 -55.36
CA ALA A 193 27.77 49.79 -56.03
C ALA A 193 29.07 50.06 -55.25
N LYS A 194 28.99 50.19 -53.93
CA LYS A 194 30.15 50.43 -53.05
C LYS A 194 31.15 49.27 -53.06
N HIS A 195 30.68 48.04 -53.22
CA HIS A 195 31.57 46.87 -53.35
C HIS A 195 32.40 46.90 -54.64
N ARG A 196 31.75 47.18 -55.79
CA ARG A 196 32.43 47.23 -57.10
C ARG A 196 33.52 48.32 -57.14
N GLN A 197 33.20 49.52 -56.62
CA GLN A 197 34.15 50.64 -56.54
C GLN A 197 35.46 50.29 -55.80
N ALA A 198 35.42 49.41 -54.80
CA ALA A 198 36.61 48.95 -54.07
C ALA A 198 37.45 47.93 -54.86
N GLN A 199 36.83 47.12 -55.73
CA GLN A 199 37.54 46.16 -56.58
C GLN A 199 38.30 46.86 -57.71
N ASP A 200 37.67 47.84 -58.37
CA ASP A 200 38.29 48.58 -59.49
C ASP A 200 39.60 49.29 -59.09
N GLN A 201 39.65 49.83 -57.87
CA GLN A 201 40.85 50.47 -57.30
C GLN A 201 42.02 49.48 -57.08
N LEU A 202 41.71 48.21 -56.80
CA LEU A 202 42.71 47.16 -56.59
C LEU A 202 43.35 46.67 -57.90
N GLU A 203 42.65 46.77 -59.03
CA GLU A 203 43.20 46.43 -60.35
C GLU A 203 43.99 47.59 -60.96
N ALA A 204 43.50 48.83 -60.79
CA ALA A 204 44.18 50.04 -61.24
C ALA A 204 45.63 50.12 -60.72
N THR A 205 45.84 49.88 -59.41
CA THR A 205 47.18 49.93 -58.78
C THR A 205 48.15 48.86 -59.32
N LYS A 206 47.67 47.64 -59.60
CA LYS A 206 48.50 46.56 -60.18
C LYS A 206 49.01 46.90 -61.58
N SER A 207 48.19 47.55 -62.41
CA SER A 207 48.56 47.94 -63.78
C SER A 207 49.70 48.97 -63.83
N GLN A 208 49.70 49.94 -62.91
CA GLN A 208 50.69 51.03 -62.85
C GLN A 208 52.09 50.54 -62.47
N TYR A 209 52.17 49.53 -61.60
CA TYR A 209 53.44 48.89 -61.20
C TYR A 209 54.12 48.16 -62.38
N SER A 210 53.33 47.53 -63.26
CA SER A 210 53.86 46.84 -64.44
C SER A 210 54.48 47.80 -65.45
N SER A 211 53.80 48.92 -65.74
CA SER A 211 54.25 49.91 -66.73
C SER A 211 55.58 50.56 -66.34
N THR A 212 55.71 51.01 -65.08
CA THR A 212 56.88 51.75 -64.57
C THR A 212 58.17 50.91 -64.59
N ALA A 213 58.09 49.61 -64.32
CA ALA A 213 59.23 48.70 -64.41
C ALA A 213 59.86 48.64 -65.82
N SER A 214 59.05 48.77 -66.88
CA SER A 214 59.54 48.69 -68.26
C SER A 214 60.38 49.90 -68.69
N GLN A 215 59.97 51.12 -68.30
CA GLN A 215 60.60 52.36 -68.76
C GLN A 215 61.97 52.60 -68.11
N ALA A 216 62.12 52.23 -66.84
CA ALA A 216 63.37 52.35 -66.09
C ALA A 216 64.55 51.57 -66.74
N SER A 217 64.26 50.49 -67.48
CA SER A 217 65.28 49.66 -68.13
C SER A 217 66.06 50.39 -69.23
N LYS A 218 65.40 51.25 -70.02
CA LYS A 218 65.98 51.84 -71.24
C LYS A 218 66.80 53.10 -70.96
N ALA A 219 66.34 53.96 -70.05
CA ALA A 219 67.05 55.19 -69.69
C ALA A 219 68.44 54.92 -69.07
N LYS A 220 68.60 53.76 -68.39
CA LYS A 220 69.81 53.38 -67.66
C LYS A 220 71.02 53.12 -68.58
N ALA A 221 70.80 52.69 -69.83
CA ALA A 221 71.87 52.17 -70.70
C ALA A 221 72.81 53.25 -71.28
N ASN A 222 72.29 54.42 -71.64
CA ASN A 222 73.09 55.43 -72.34
C ASN A 222 73.92 56.30 -71.39
N VAL A 223 73.38 56.62 -70.20
CA VAL A 223 74.08 57.44 -69.19
C VAL A 223 75.31 56.70 -68.63
N SER A 224 75.24 55.36 -68.52
CA SER A 224 76.38 54.55 -68.05
C SER A 224 77.62 54.58 -68.95
N GLN A 225 77.50 54.97 -70.22
CA GLN A 225 78.60 54.80 -71.17
C GLN A 225 79.66 55.91 -71.08
N LEU A 226 79.26 57.19 -71.07
CA LEU A 226 80.19 58.33 -71.02
C LEU A 226 80.69 58.64 -69.60
N GLN A 227 79.89 58.31 -68.57
CA GLN A 227 80.32 58.47 -67.17
C GLN A 227 81.46 57.48 -66.82
N ALA A 228 81.44 56.28 -67.38
CA ALA A 228 82.40 55.22 -67.07
C ALA A 228 83.86 55.54 -67.45
N GLU A 229 84.10 56.31 -68.51
CA GLU A 229 85.47 56.60 -68.96
C GLU A 229 86.22 57.56 -68.02
N ILE A 230 85.53 58.59 -67.51
CA ILE A 230 86.11 59.54 -66.56
C ILE A 230 86.22 58.92 -65.15
N ASP A 231 85.22 58.15 -64.74
CA ASP A 231 85.28 57.46 -63.46
C ASP A 231 86.36 56.36 -63.44
N ASN A 232 86.64 55.65 -64.54
CA ASN A 232 87.69 54.63 -64.60
C ASN A 232 89.07 55.11 -64.13
N LEU A 233 89.49 56.33 -64.51
CA LEU A 233 90.81 56.86 -64.12
C LEU A 233 90.88 57.29 -62.65
N LYS A 234 89.77 57.80 -62.08
CA LYS A 234 89.69 58.09 -60.63
C LYS A 234 89.52 56.80 -59.81
N LEU A 235 88.74 55.85 -60.33
CA LEU A 235 88.60 54.51 -59.79
C LEU A 235 89.96 53.85 -59.67
N HIS A 236 90.86 53.92 -60.63
CA HIS A 236 92.14 53.19 -60.51
C HIS A 236 92.99 53.66 -59.31
N LEU A 237 93.04 54.96 -59.02
CA LEU A 237 93.71 55.48 -57.82
C LEU A 237 92.97 55.05 -56.54
N ILE A 238 91.66 55.32 -56.48
CA ILE A 238 90.81 55.02 -55.30
C ILE A 238 90.73 53.51 -55.04
N PHE A 239 90.79 52.67 -56.07
CA PHE A 239 90.79 51.21 -56.01
C PHE A 239 92.08 50.68 -55.38
N THR A 240 93.26 51.22 -55.72
CA THR A 240 94.51 50.76 -55.08
C THR A 240 94.55 51.06 -53.58
N GLN A 241 94.02 52.22 -53.17
CA GLN A 241 93.92 52.58 -51.75
C GLN A 241 92.80 51.81 -51.04
N GLY A 242 91.60 51.78 -51.65
CA GLY A 242 90.42 51.05 -51.17
C GLY A 242 90.67 49.56 -51.01
N VAL A 243 91.32 48.88 -51.97
CA VAL A 243 91.69 47.46 -51.86
C VAL A 243 92.60 47.19 -50.66
N SER A 244 93.43 48.14 -50.23
CA SER A 244 94.26 47.96 -49.02
C SER A 244 93.43 48.04 -47.73
N GLU A 245 92.46 48.95 -47.67
CA GLU A 245 91.54 49.10 -46.54
C GLU A 245 90.48 47.99 -46.52
N ASP A 246 90.01 47.56 -47.68
CA ASP A 246 89.10 46.43 -47.89
C ASP A 246 89.79 45.10 -47.63
N LEU A 247 91.08 44.91 -47.91
CA LEU A 247 91.78 43.70 -47.46
C LEU A 247 91.87 43.66 -45.93
N HIS A 248 92.04 44.80 -45.26
CA HIS A 248 92.02 44.86 -43.79
C HIS A 248 90.61 44.71 -43.21
N SER A 249 89.59 45.27 -43.87
CA SER A 249 88.18 45.12 -43.50
C SER A 249 87.72 43.68 -43.71
N ASN A 250 88.07 43.04 -44.84
CA ASN A 250 87.81 41.64 -45.13
C ASN A 250 88.62 40.70 -44.23
N VAL A 251 89.87 41.00 -43.85
CA VAL A 251 90.58 40.19 -42.84
C VAL A 251 89.93 40.31 -41.46
N LYS A 252 89.35 41.47 -41.10
CA LYS A 252 88.51 41.60 -39.89
C LYS A 252 87.18 40.87 -40.04
N ALA A 253 86.52 40.96 -41.19
CA ALA A 253 85.26 40.29 -41.48
C ALA A 253 85.43 38.76 -41.51
N VAL A 254 86.49 38.23 -42.11
CA VAL A 254 86.86 36.80 -42.09
C VAL A 254 87.29 36.34 -40.71
N LYS A 255 87.97 37.17 -39.91
CA LYS A 255 88.24 36.85 -38.49
C LYS A 255 86.95 36.83 -37.65
N ASN A 256 86.01 37.75 -37.91
CA ASN A 256 84.72 37.80 -37.22
C ASN A 256 83.77 36.70 -37.70
N ALA A 257 83.77 36.35 -38.99
CA ALA A 257 83.04 35.23 -39.56
C ALA A 257 83.63 33.89 -39.10
N ARG A 258 84.96 33.76 -38.99
CA ARG A 258 85.61 32.58 -38.37
C ARG A 258 85.33 32.49 -36.87
N ARG A 259 85.21 33.60 -36.16
CA ARG A 259 84.78 33.63 -34.75
C ARG A 259 83.29 33.35 -34.59
N LYS A 260 82.46 33.79 -35.53
CA LYS A 260 81.01 33.53 -35.54
C LYS A 260 80.74 32.07 -35.91
N ALA A 261 81.29 31.57 -37.03
CA ALA A 261 81.24 30.15 -37.39
C ALA A 261 81.94 29.27 -36.34
N GLY A 262 82.96 29.79 -35.65
CA GLY A 262 83.54 29.18 -34.45
C GLY A 262 82.50 29.04 -33.35
N ALA A 263 81.90 30.15 -32.89
CA ALA A 263 80.88 30.13 -31.85
C ALA A 263 79.59 29.38 -32.26
N GLU A 264 79.23 29.36 -33.54
CA GLU A 264 78.12 28.57 -34.09
C GLU A 264 78.48 27.07 -34.12
N ASN A 265 79.75 26.72 -34.37
CA ASN A 265 80.26 25.35 -34.24
C ASN A 265 80.36 24.94 -32.76
N ASP A 266 80.88 25.79 -31.88
CA ASP A 266 80.93 25.56 -30.43
C ASP A 266 79.50 25.39 -29.87
N GLN A 267 78.54 26.18 -30.35
CA GLN A 267 77.12 26.05 -30.01
C GLN A 267 76.49 24.78 -30.62
N ALA A 268 76.86 24.38 -31.83
CA ALA A 268 76.43 23.13 -32.44
C ALA A 268 77.05 21.90 -31.74
N GLU A 269 78.29 21.99 -31.27
CA GLU A 269 78.95 20.98 -30.44
C GLU A 269 78.32 20.91 -29.05
N GLU A 270 77.93 22.05 -28.44
CA GLU A 270 77.19 22.06 -27.18
C GLU A 270 75.76 21.52 -27.34
N GLN A 271 75.08 21.81 -28.44
CA GLN A 271 73.77 21.23 -28.79
C GLN A 271 73.89 19.73 -29.08
N LYS A 272 74.92 19.31 -29.82
CA LYS A 272 75.23 17.89 -30.06
C LYS A 272 75.58 17.19 -28.76
N LEU A 273 76.34 17.79 -27.85
CA LEU A 273 76.65 17.22 -26.54
C LEU A 273 75.37 17.08 -25.68
N LYS A 274 74.46 18.06 -25.72
CA LYS A 274 73.13 17.95 -25.09
C LYS A 274 72.29 16.84 -25.71
N GLN A 275 72.37 16.65 -27.03
CA GLN A 275 71.71 15.54 -27.74
C GLN A 275 72.35 14.19 -27.41
N ASP A 276 73.68 14.07 -27.40
CA ASP A 276 74.42 12.86 -27.08
C ASP A 276 74.16 12.44 -25.62
N LEU A 277 74.11 13.39 -24.66
CA LEU A 277 73.73 13.15 -23.27
C LEU A 277 72.24 12.79 -23.09
N TYR A 278 71.36 13.32 -23.96
CA TYR A 278 69.95 12.94 -23.98
C TYR A 278 69.75 11.53 -24.57
N VAL A 279 70.49 11.19 -25.63
CA VAL A 279 70.57 9.83 -26.19
C VAL A 279 71.15 8.87 -25.16
N GLU A 280 72.26 9.20 -24.48
CA GLU A 280 72.84 8.37 -23.42
C GLU A 280 71.83 8.13 -22.28
N ARG A 281 71.05 9.16 -21.90
CA ARG A 281 69.95 9.00 -20.95
C ARG A 281 68.87 8.06 -21.47
N LEU A 282 68.38 8.27 -22.71
CA LEU A 282 67.38 7.40 -23.32
C LEU A 282 67.87 5.96 -23.49
N THR A 283 69.14 5.74 -23.81
CA THR A 283 69.75 4.40 -23.89
C THR A 283 69.82 3.76 -22.51
N LYS A 284 70.22 4.47 -21.46
CA LYS A 284 70.22 3.95 -20.07
C LYS A 284 68.80 3.70 -19.54
N ASP A 285 67.83 4.55 -19.90
CA ASP A 285 66.41 4.34 -19.60
C ASP A 285 65.87 3.12 -20.35
N MET A 286 66.24 2.93 -21.63
CA MET A 286 65.89 1.75 -22.43
C MET A 286 66.54 0.47 -21.90
N GLU A 287 67.82 0.51 -21.50
CA GLU A 287 68.53 -0.61 -20.87
C GLU A 287 67.87 -0.98 -19.54
N ARG A 288 67.56 0.01 -18.68
CA ARG A 288 66.82 -0.22 -17.44
C ARG A 288 65.44 -0.83 -17.70
N LEU A 289 64.68 -0.30 -18.66
CA LEU A 289 63.38 -0.84 -19.03
C LEU A 289 63.50 -2.26 -19.61
N THR A 290 64.53 -2.55 -20.41
CA THR A 290 64.79 -3.90 -20.96
C THR A 290 65.17 -4.88 -19.84
N GLN A 291 65.97 -4.45 -18.86
CA GLN A 291 66.29 -5.25 -17.67
C GLN A 291 65.06 -5.47 -16.78
N GLN A 292 64.18 -4.47 -16.64
CA GLN A 292 62.90 -4.60 -15.94
C GLN A 292 61.95 -5.55 -16.67
N ILE A 293 61.84 -5.46 -18.00
CA ILE A 293 61.06 -6.41 -18.83
C ILE A 293 61.60 -7.82 -18.65
N ALA A 294 62.91 -8.06 -18.82
CA ALA A 294 63.51 -9.39 -18.64
C ALA A 294 63.33 -9.94 -17.21
N MET A 295 63.40 -9.07 -16.19
CA MET A 295 63.09 -9.44 -14.80
C MET A 295 61.61 -9.82 -14.63
N TYR A 296 60.68 -9.06 -15.22
CA TYR A 296 59.25 -9.38 -15.18
C TYR A 296 58.89 -10.61 -16.02
N GLU A 297 59.61 -10.89 -17.11
CA GLU A 297 59.46 -12.11 -17.92
C GLU A 297 59.91 -13.35 -17.13
N VAL A 298 61.07 -13.28 -16.45
CA VAL A 298 61.54 -14.35 -15.54
C VAL A 298 60.62 -14.50 -14.33
N GLN A 299 60.09 -13.40 -13.78
CA GLN A 299 59.08 -13.46 -12.72
C GLN A 299 57.77 -14.08 -13.23
N ALA A 300 57.34 -13.75 -14.44
CA ALA A 300 56.13 -14.31 -15.05
C ALA A 300 56.28 -15.79 -15.41
N SER A 301 57.46 -16.24 -15.85
CA SER A 301 57.73 -17.67 -16.07
C SER A 301 57.78 -18.44 -14.74
N ALA A 302 58.44 -17.90 -13.72
CA ALA A 302 58.45 -18.49 -12.39
C ALA A 302 57.03 -18.57 -11.79
N GLN A 303 56.22 -17.52 -11.93
CA GLN A 303 54.81 -17.51 -11.50
C GLN A 303 53.93 -18.43 -12.36
N ALA A 304 54.24 -18.63 -13.65
CA ALA A 304 53.57 -19.61 -14.49
C ALA A 304 53.89 -21.05 -14.03
N GLU A 305 55.14 -21.34 -13.68
CA GLU A 305 55.58 -22.62 -13.13
C GLU A 305 54.99 -22.87 -11.72
N GLU A 306 55.05 -21.89 -10.81
CA GLU A 306 54.41 -21.98 -9.48
C GLU A 306 52.89 -22.17 -9.58
N THR A 307 52.21 -21.41 -10.45
CA THR A 307 50.75 -21.59 -10.63
C THR A 307 50.41 -22.84 -11.41
N GLN A 308 51.33 -23.43 -12.19
CA GLN A 308 51.13 -24.74 -12.82
C GLN A 308 51.29 -25.86 -11.78
N ALA A 309 52.35 -25.84 -10.97
CA ALA A 309 52.54 -26.77 -9.86
C ALA A 309 51.38 -26.68 -8.85
N ALA A 310 50.88 -25.48 -8.56
CA ALA A 310 49.70 -25.29 -7.71
C ALA A 310 48.40 -25.81 -8.34
N LYS A 311 48.23 -25.72 -9.67
CA LYS A 311 47.10 -26.37 -10.38
C LYS A 311 47.23 -27.88 -10.36
N GLU A 312 48.41 -28.43 -10.56
CA GLU A 312 48.66 -29.87 -10.53
C GLU A 312 48.36 -30.43 -9.13
N ALA A 313 48.91 -29.80 -8.08
CA ALA A 313 48.58 -30.12 -6.69
C ALA A 313 47.09 -29.91 -6.34
N HIS A 314 46.42 -28.91 -6.93
CA HIS A 314 44.97 -28.74 -6.79
C HIS A 314 44.21 -29.91 -7.45
N THR A 315 44.58 -30.32 -8.67
CA THR A 315 43.93 -31.45 -9.35
C THR A 315 44.22 -32.78 -8.66
N GLU A 316 45.40 -32.95 -8.06
CA GLU A 316 45.72 -34.11 -7.21
C GLU A 316 44.84 -34.10 -5.96
N ALA A 317 44.74 -32.97 -5.24
CA ALA A 317 43.85 -32.80 -4.10
C ALA A 317 42.35 -32.95 -4.45
N GLU A 318 41.92 -32.56 -5.66
CA GLU A 318 40.57 -32.81 -6.16
C GLU A 318 40.32 -34.29 -6.44
N MET A 319 41.31 -35.01 -6.98
CA MET A 319 41.23 -36.45 -7.20
C MET A 319 41.27 -37.24 -5.88
N GLU A 320 42.10 -36.83 -4.92
CA GLU A 320 42.08 -37.33 -3.54
C GLU A 320 40.71 -37.05 -2.89
N MET A 321 40.19 -35.81 -2.98
CA MET A 321 38.87 -35.44 -2.45
C MET A 321 37.74 -36.25 -3.10
N GLN A 322 37.80 -36.51 -4.41
CA GLN A 322 36.86 -37.40 -5.09
C GLN A 322 36.98 -38.84 -4.57
N SER A 323 38.21 -39.34 -4.32
CA SER A 323 38.42 -40.65 -3.71
C SER A 323 37.87 -40.72 -2.28
N LEU A 324 38.07 -39.68 -1.46
CA LEU A 324 37.53 -39.55 -0.10
C LEU A 324 36.00 -39.44 -0.11
N VAL A 325 35.41 -38.77 -1.10
CA VAL A 325 33.95 -38.74 -1.31
C VAL A 325 33.43 -40.12 -1.72
N MET A 326 34.16 -40.90 -2.52
CA MET A 326 33.81 -42.28 -2.86
C MET A 326 33.92 -43.22 -1.65
N VAL A 327 35.00 -43.14 -0.87
CA VAL A 327 35.16 -43.87 0.40
C VAL A 327 34.08 -43.45 1.40
N ARG A 328 33.73 -42.17 1.50
CA ARG A 328 32.62 -41.67 2.34
C ARG A 328 31.27 -42.21 1.88
N LYS A 329 31.01 -42.30 0.56
CA LYS A 329 29.79 -42.94 0.02
C LYS A 329 29.74 -44.43 0.36
N GLN A 330 30.85 -45.15 0.21
CA GLN A 330 30.96 -46.57 0.59
C GLN A 330 30.76 -46.78 2.09
N LEU A 331 31.39 -45.95 2.94
CA LEU A 331 31.24 -45.99 4.39
C LEU A 331 29.82 -45.65 4.83
N LEU A 332 29.17 -44.66 4.20
CA LEU A 332 27.75 -44.37 4.44
C LEU A 332 26.85 -45.51 3.97
N GLN A 333 27.17 -46.22 2.88
CA GLN A 333 26.44 -47.40 2.44
C GLN A 333 26.61 -48.58 3.42
N GLN A 334 27.84 -48.81 3.91
CA GLN A 334 28.13 -49.82 4.94
C GLN A 334 27.46 -49.48 6.27
N TRP A 335 27.50 -48.21 6.69
CA TRP A 335 26.82 -47.72 7.90
C TRP A 335 25.30 -47.83 7.76
N ASN A 336 24.71 -47.44 6.63
CA ASN A 336 23.28 -47.64 6.36
C ASN A 336 22.90 -49.13 6.35
N SER A 337 23.73 -50.01 5.78
CA SER A 337 23.48 -51.46 5.81
C SER A 337 23.58 -52.03 7.23
N SER A 338 24.51 -51.52 8.04
CA SER A 338 24.68 -51.87 9.46
C SER A 338 23.54 -51.33 10.31
N LEU A 339 23.03 -50.13 10.01
CA LEU A 339 21.89 -49.48 10.66
C LEU A 339 20.59 -50.21 10.31
N MET A 340 20.39 -50.64 9.06
CA MET A 340 19.28 -51.51 8.67
C MET A 340 19.41 -52.91 9.29
N GLY A 341 20.63 -53.44 9.41
CA GLY A 341 20.93 -54.67 10.15
C GLY A 341 20.79 -54.52 11.67
N MET A 342 20.84 -53.30 12.21
CA MET A 342 20.52 -52.99 13.60
C MET A 342 19.00 -52.91 13.76
N ARG A 343 18.32 -52.08 12.97
CA ARG A 343 16.85 -51.99 12.96
C ARG A 343 16.18 -53.35 12.82
N ARG A 344 16.63 -54.23 11.93
CA ARG A 344 16.10 -55.60 11.83
C ARG A 344 16.34 -56.47 13.06
N ARG A 345 17.43 -56.25 13.80
CA ARG A 345 17.68 -56.89 15.10
C ARG A 345 16.84 -56.26 16.20
N ASP A 346 16.61 -54.96 16.17
CA ASP A 346 15.77 -54.23 17.12
C ASP A 346 14.28 -54.60 16.91
N GLU A 347 13.84 -54.72 15.66
CA GLU A 347 12.53 -55.25 15.23
C GLU A 347 12.34 -56.69 15.70
N ALA A 348 13.33 -57.58 15.47
CA ALA A 348 13.30 -58.95 15.95
C ALA A 348 13.35 -59.05 17.49
N PHE A 349 14.10 -58.18 18.16
CA PHE A 349 14.19 -58.09 19.61
C PHE A 349 12.90 -57.54 20.24
N ASN A 350 12.24 -56.58 19.59
CA ASN A 350 10.93 -56.09 19.99
C ASN A 350 9.85 -57.15 19.77
N ALA A 351 9.83 -57.84 18.64
CA ALA A 351 8.93 -58.98 18.41
C ALA A 351 9.16 -60.12 19.42
N MET A 352 10.43 -60.38 19.80
CA MET A 352 10.77 -61.33 20.85
C MET A 352 10.32 -60.83 22.24
N GLN A 353 10.49 -59.56 22.57
CA GLN A 353 9.96 -58.97 23.82
C GLN A 353 8.43 -59.00 23.85
N GLU A 354 7.75 -58.75 22.74
CA GLU A 354 6.29 -58.81 22.63
C GLU A 354 5.79 -60.24 22.76
N ALA A 355 6.49 -61.23 22.18
CA ALA A 355 6.24 -62.65 22.43
C ALA A 355 6.46 -63.03 23.89
N VAL A 356 7.54 -62.54 24.54
CA VAL A 356 7.79 -62.75 25.97
C VAL A 356 6.67 -62.14 26.81
N ARG A 357 6.32 -60.86 26.61
CA ARG A 357 5.20 -60.19 27.31
C ARG A 357 3.86 -60.88 27.06
N ALA A 358 3.62 -61.40 25.86
CA ALA A 358 2.43 -62.20 25.56
C ALA A 358 2.42 -63.52 26.36
N THR A 359 3.56 -64.21 26.48
CA THR A 359 3.67 -65.39 27.35
C THR A 359 3.60 -65.05 28.84
N GLU A 360 4.14 -63.92 29.29
CA GLU A 360 4.00 -63.42 30.67
C GLU A 360 2.53 -63.09 30.98
N HIS A 361 1.83 -62.42 30.07
CA HIS A 361 0.39 -62.19 30.18
C HIS A 361 -0.41 -63.50 30.14
N GLN A 362 -0.01 -64.47 29.33
CA GLN A 362 -0.65 -65.79 29.31
C GLN A 362 -0.39 -66.57 30.61
N VAL A 363 0.81 -66.47 31.21
CA VAL A 363 1.10 -67.01 32.54
C VAL A 363 0.27 -66.30 33.61
N ILE A 364 0.15 -64.97 33.58
CA ILE A 364 -0.71 -64.21 34.51
C ILE A 364 -2.20 -64.57 34.34
N LEU A 365 -2.66 -64.86 33.12
CA LEU A 365 -4.01 -65.37 32.88
C LEU A 365 -4.18 -66.79 33.41
N LEU A 366 -3.22 -67.70 33.16
CA LEU A 366 -3.22 -69.05 33.71
C LEU A 366 -3.11 -69.07 35.24
N ASP A 367 -2.34 -68.17 35.86
CA ASP A 367 -2.27 -68.01 37.31
C ASP A 367 -3.58 -67.48 37.89
N ARG A 368 -4.27 -66.56 37.19
CA ARG A 368 -5.62 -66.10 37.55
C ARG A 368 -6.68 -67.19 37.37
N GLU A 369 -6.58 -68.00 36.33
CA GLU A 369 -7.41 -69.19 36.14
C GLU A 369 -7.13 -70.22 37.24
N ILE A 370 -5.87 -70.48 37.57
CA ILE A 370 -5.46 -71.35 38.68
C ILE A 370 -5.93 -70.79 40.03
N GLU A 371 -5.89 -69.48 40.26
CA GLU A 371 -6.50 -68.85 41.44
C GLU A 371 -8.02 -68.97 41.44
N GLY A 372 -8.68 -68.82 40.29
CA GLY A 372 -10.12 -69.01 40.13
C GLY A 372 -10.54 -70.45 40.39
N TYR A 373 -9.81 -71.42 39.83
CA TYR A 373 -9.99 -72.84 40.10
C TYR A 373 -9.64 -73.20 41.54
N LYS A 374 -8.63 -72.58 42.18
CA LYS A 374 -8.35 -72.75 43.61
C LYS A 374 -9.50 -72.21 44.46
N LYS A 375 -9.99 -71.00 44.20
CA LYS A 375 -11.12 -70.38 44.91
C LYS A 375 -12.41 -71.18 44.74
N SER A 376 -12.74 -71.57 43.50
CA SER A 376 -13.84 -72.49 43.21
C SER A 376 -13.65 -73.86 43.86
N THR A 377 -12.42 -74.40 43.93
CA THR A 377 -12.14 -75.66 44.64
C THR A 377 -12.30 -75.50 46.15
N THR A 378 -11.91 -74.38 46.75
CA THR A 378 -12.16 -74.12 48.18
C THR A 378 -13.63 -73.83 48.47
N GLU A 379 -14.35 -73.13 47.59
CA GLU A 379 -15.79 -72.90 47.68
C GLU A 379 -16.58 -74.20 47.50
N GLU A 380 -16.18 -75.09 46.58
CA GLU A 380 -16.75 -76.44 46.44
C GLU A 380 -16.34 -77.36 47.60
N GLN A 381 -15.16 -77.17 48.21
CA GLN A 381 -14.76 -77.89 49.43
C GLN A 381 -15.57 -77.43 50.65
N GLU A 382 -15.73 -76.12 50.85
CA GLU A 382 -16.58 -75.55 51.91
C GLU A 382 -18.05 -75.91 51.70
N GLN A 383 -18.54 -75.91 50.45
CA GLN A 383 -19.85 -76.46 50.11
C GLN A 383 -19.93 -77.96 50.38
N ASN A 384 -18.90 -78.75 50.07
CA ASN A 384 -18.89 -80.19 50.37
C ASN A 384 -18.83 -80.47 51.88
N GLU A 385 -18.06 -79.70 52.65
CA GLU A 385 -18.00 -79.80 54.11
C GLU A 385 -19.31 -79.36 54.76
N THR A 386 -19.93 -78.25 54.31
CA THR A 386 -21.24 -77.81 54.81
C THR A 386 -22.37 -78.73 54.37
N LEU A 387 -22.36 -79.25 53.14
CA LEU A 387 -23.29 -80.30 52.69
C LEU A 387 -23.05 -81.62 53.41
N THR A 388 -21.81 -81.97 53.75
CA THR A 388 -21.49 -83.16 54.57
C THR A 388 -21.95 -82.97 56.01
N MET A 389 -21.82 -81.77 56.58
CA MET A 389 -22.37 -81.43 57.90
C MET A 389 -23.90 -81.45 57.88
N GLN A 390 -24.54 -80.81 56.89
CA GLN A 390 -26.00 -80.84 56.68
C GLN A 390 -26.50 -82.26 56.39
N LEU A 391 -25.75 -83.09 55.67
CA LEU A 391 -26.07 -84.50 55.42
C LEU A 391 -25.93 -85.32 56.69
N ASN A 392 -24.89 -85.10 57.51
CA ASN A 392 -24.74 -85.75 58.81
C ASN A 392 -25.86 -85.34 59.79
N TRP A 393 -26.20 -84.04 59.85
CA TRP A 393 -27.35 -83.55 60.61
C TRP A 393 -28.65 -84.14 60.08
N SER A 394 -28.90 -84.11 58.77
CA SER A 394 -30.08 -84.71 58.13
C SER A 394 -30.14 -86.22 58.31
N GLN A 395 -29.02 -86.93 58.36
CA GLN A 395 -28.98 -88.36 58.67
C GLN A 395 -29.28 -88.63 60.15
N MET A 396 -28.81 -87.77 61.06
CA MET A 396 -29.18 -87.82 62.47
C MET A 396 -30.67 -87.49 62.67
N ASP A 397 -31.19 -86.47 61.99
CA ASP A 397 -32.60 -86.07 62.05
C ASP A 397 -33.52 -87.07 61.34
N VAL A 398 -33.07 -87.72 60.28
CA VAL A 398 -33.77 -88.88 59.69
C VAL A 398 -33.69 -90.09 60.62
N ALA A 399 -32.62 -90.27 61.41
CA ALA A 399 -32.52 -91.35 62.40
C ALA A 399 -33.36 -91.10 63.66
N THR A 400 -33.44 -89.86 64.16
CA THR A 400 -34.36 -89.47 65.24
C THR A 400 -35.80 -89.48 64.75
N SER A 401 -36.08 -88.95 63.55
CA SER A 401 -37.42 -88.97 62.94
C SER A 401 -37.88 -90.39 62.62
N LYS A 402 -37.02 -91.29 62.12
CA LYS A 402 -37.41 -92.72 61.94
C LYS A 402 -37.76 -93.39 63.26
N LYS A 403 -37.03 -93.10 64.35
CA LYS A 403 -37.38 -93.57 65.70
C LYS A 403 -38.70 -92.95 66.18
N LEU A 404 -38.89 -91.64 66.01
CA LEU A 404 -40.10 -90.94 66.42
C LEU A 404 -41.33 -91.39 65.61
N ILE A 405 -41.17 -91.63 64.30
CA ILE A 405 -42.18 -92.20 63.42
C ILE A 405 -42.52 -93.63 63.84
N SER A 406 -41.54 -94.49 64.13
CA SER A 406 -41.85 -95.86 64.62
C SER A 406 -42.56 -95.85 65.99
N GLN A 407 -42.20 -94.93 66.89
CA GLN A 407 -42.93 -94.69 68.14
C GLN A 407 -44.35 -94.15 67.90
N LYS A 408 -44.52 -93.25 66.91
CA LYS A 408 -45.82 -92.66 66.57
C LYS A 408 -46.72 -93.61 65.80
N GLN A 409 -46.18 -94.50 64.98
CA GLN A 409 -46.90 -95.59 64.34
C GLN A 409 -47.40 -96.59 65.38
N ALA A 410 -46.55 -97.03 66.32
CA ALA A 410 -46.98 -97.86 67.44
C ALA A 410 -48.07 -97.18 68.31
N GLN A 411 -47.96 -95.87 68.55
CA GLN A 411 -49.01 -95.09 69.23
C GLN A 411 -50.29 -94.97 68.39
N GLN A 412 -50.20 -94.82 67.07
CA GLN A 412 -51.34 -94.72 66.16
C GLN A 412 -52.06 -96.07 66.03
N GLU A 413 -51.35 -97.18 65.91
CA GLU A 413 -51.91 -98.53 65.87
C GLU A 413 -52.68 -98.83 67.16
N ALA A 414 -52.11 -98.51 68.32
CA ALA A 414 -52.80 -98.59 69.61
C ALA A 414 -54.05 -97.68 69.67
N LEU A 415 -53.93 -96.41 69.24
CA LEU A 415 -55.05 -95.48 69.18
C LEU A 415 -56.14 -95.91 68.19
N GLN A 416 -55.80 -96.58 67.09
CA GLN A 416 -56.74 -97.10 66.10
C GLN A 416 -57.46 -98.36 66.63
N ALA A 417 -56.79 -99.20 67.40
CA ALA A 417 -57.42 -100.30 68.15
C ALA A 417 -58.38 -99.77 69.23
N HIS A 418 -58.03 -98.69 69.93
CA HIS A 418 -58.93 -97.99 70.85
C HIS A 418 -60.10 -97.32 70.11
N TYR A 419 -59.87 -96.57 69.04
CA TYR A 419 -60.91 -95.85 68.31
C TYR A 419 -61.90 -96.80 67.62
N SER A 420 -61.44 -97.89 67.01
CA SER A 420 -62.34 -98.92 66.46
C SER A 420 -63.16 -99.64 67.53
N THR A 421 -62.67 -99.71 68.77
CA THR A 421 -63.45 -100.16 69.93
C THR A 421 -64.47 -99.11 70.37
N CYS A 422 -64.08 -97.84 70.43
CA CYS A 422 -64.98 -96.73 70.80
C CYS A 422 -66.07 -96.48 69.74
N LEU A 423 -65.80 -96.69 68.45
CA LEU A 423 -66.81 -96.58 67.38
C LEU A 423 -67.89 -97.67 67.49
N ARG A 424 -67.50 -98.86 67.95
CA ARG A 424 -68.41 -99.99 68.19
C ARG A 424 -69.34 -99.70 69.37
N THR A 425 -68.79 -99.25 70.49
CA THR A 425 -69.61 -98.83 71.65
C THR A 425 -70.44 -97.58 71.36
N LEU A 426 -69.92 -96.60 70.60
CA LEU A 426 -70.68 -95.41 70.20
C LEU A 426 -71.95 -95.79 69.43
N ARG A 427 -71.84 -96.67 68.42
CA ARG A 427 -72.98 -97.19 67.65
C ARG A 427 -73.96 -98.03 68.47
N GLU A 428 -73.56 -98.52 69.64
CA GLU A 428 -74.46 -99.14 70.60
C GLU A 428 -75.18 -98.06 71.44
N THR A 429 -74.46 -97.01 71.89
CA THR A 429 -75.05 -95.88 72.60
C THR A 429 -75.96 -94.98 71.75
N GLU A 430 -75.68 -94.78 70.46
CA GLU A 430 -76.55 -94.00 69.56
C GLU A 430 -77.93 -94.65 69.42
N ARG A 431 -77.99 -95.99 69.38
CA ARG A 431 -79.24 -96.76 69.35
C ARG A 431 -80.01 -96.65 70.67
N THR A 432 -79.35 -96.52 71.81
CA THR A 432 -80.04 -96.28 73.09
C THR A 432 -80.44 -94.81 73.25
N LEU A 433 -79.65 -93.85 72.77
CA LEU A 433 -80.00 -92.42 72.76
C LEU A 433 -81.21 -92.12 71.87
N ALA A 434 -81.33 -92.77 70.72
CA ALA A 434 -82.53 -92.68 69.87
C ALA A 434 -83.80 -93.25 70.54
N ARG A 435 -83.66 -94.13 71.55
CA ARG A 435 -84.76 -94.57 72.40
C ARG A 435 -85.05 -93.54 73.50
N LEU A 436 -84.02 -93.09 74.22
CA LEU A 436 -84.12 -92.14 75.33
C LEU A 436 -84.63 -90.76 74.91
N THR A 437 -84.31 -90.28 73.70
CA THR A 437 -84.81 -88.99 73.19
C THR A 437 -86.34 -88.98 73.00
N LYS A 438 -86.93 -90.14 72.71
CA LYS A 438 -88.39 -90.33 72.71
C LYS A 438 -88.97 -90.19 74.11
N GLU A 439 -88.25 -90.64 75.13
CA GLU A 439 -88.62 -90.54 76.55
C GLU A 439 -88.41 -89.11 77.10
N THR A 440 -87.32 -88.41 76.77
CA THR A 440 -87.13 -87.00 77.19
C THR A 440 -88.15 -86.05 76.59
N SER A 441 -88.75 -86.41 75.44
CA SER A 441 -89.83 -85.62 74.85
C SER A 441 -91.10 -85.55 75.72
N THR A 442 -91.34 -86.55 76.60
CA THR A 442 -92.44 -86.49 77.56
C THR A 442 -92.08 -85.66 78.79
N TYR A 443 -90.86 -85.82 79.33
CA TYR A 443 -90.38 -85.04 80.49
C TYR A 443 -90.26 -83.53 80.22
N GLN A 444 -89.97 -83.13 78.98
CA GLN A 444 -89.87 -81.70 78.63
C GLN A 444 -91.21 -80.94 78.82
N ALA A 445 -92.35 -81.65 78.81
CA ALA A 445 -93.66 -81.06 79.13
C ALA A 445 -93.76 -80.67 80.62
N GLU A 446 -93.23 -81.51 81.52
CA GLU A 446 -93.31 -81.32 82.97
C GLU A 446 -92.44 -80.15 83.46
N VAL A 447 -91.24 -80.00 82.89
CA VAL A 447 -90.26 -78.96 83.28
C VAL A 447 -90.78 -77.53 83.07
N ASN A 448 -91.67 -77.33 82.09
CA ASN A 448 -92.25 -76.01 81.82
C ASN A 448 -93.11 -75.48 82.97
N ASP A 449 -93.78 -76.34 83.73
CA ASP A 449 -94.56 -75.93 84.90
C ASP A 449 -93.67 -75.56 86.10
N GLN A 450 -92.51 -76.23 86.27
CA GLN A 450 -91.55 -75.89 87.32
C GLN A 450 -90.92 -74.49 87.16
N ARG A 451 -90.85 -73.93 85.94
CA ARG A 451 -90.32 -72.57 85.75
C ARG A 451 -91.10 -71.50 86.50
N ARG A 452 -92.40 -71.71 86.77
CA ARG A 452 -93.22 -70.81 87.62
C ARG A 452 -92.79 -70.79 89.11
N GLN A 453 -91.86 -71.66 89.51
CA GLN A 453 -91.35 -71.72 90.88
C GLN A 453 -90.15 -70.77 91.10
N LEU A 454 -89.34 -70.54 90.05
CA LEU A 454 -88.01 -69.93 90.13
C LEU A 454 -88.05 -68.40 90.34
N GLU A 455 -89.13 -67.74 89.94
CA GLU A 455 -89.34 -66.29 90.14
C GLU A 455 -89.27 -65.86 91.62
N LYS A 456 -89.46 -66.81 92.56
CA LYS A 456 -89.34 -66.64 94.01
C LYS A 456 -87.90 -66.56 94.52
N GLU A 457 -86.92 -67.08 93.77
CA GLU A 457 -85.50 -67.09 94.16
C GLU A 457 -84.84 -65.69 94.06
N SER A 458 -85.52 -64.76 93.38
CA SER A 458 -85.10 -63.37 93.19
C SER A 458 -84.80 -62.57 94.46
N ALA A 459 -85.25 -63.04 95.63
CA ALA A 459 -85.20 -62.33 96.92
C ALA A 459 -83.89 -62.49 97.72
N VAL A 460 -83.06 -63.51 97.47
CA VAL A 460 -81.95 -63.90 98.39
C VAL A 460 -80.58 -63.32 98.00
N ARG A 461 -80.43 -62.82 96.77
CA ARG A 461 -79.15 -62.42 96.16
C ARG A 461 -78.38 -61.27 96.83
N LEU A 462 -78.99 -60.58 97.80
CA LEU A 462 -78.37 -59.49 98.55
C LEU A 462 -77.48 -60.10 99.65
N GLU A 463 -76.13 -60.00 99.56
CA GLU A 463 -75.26 -59.04 100.30
C GLU A 463 -74.42 -59.79 101.42
N LEU A 464 -73.06 -59.83 101.60
CA LEU A 464 -71.79 -59.29 100.95
C LEU A 464 -70.39 -60.20 101.18
N GLU A 465 -69.63 -60.88 100.16
CA GLU A 465 -68.13 -61.47 99.84
C GLU A 465 -67.36 -62.98 99.87
N ASP A 466 -66.24 -63.38 99.06
CA ASP A 466 -65.26 -64.67 99.05
C ASP A 466 -63.73 -64.84 98.28
N LYS A 467 -63.12 -66.02 97.75
CA LYS A 467 -61.58 -66.48 97.57
C LYS A 467 -60.86 -67.29 96.29
N ILE A 468 -59.68 -68.10 96.34
CA ILE A 468 -58.54 -68.49 95.25
C ILE A 468 -57.68 -69.92 95.14
N MET A 469 -56.73 -70.30 94.13
CA MET A 469 -55.85 -71.65 93.93
C MET A 469 -54.48 -71.87 92.96
N THR A 470 -53.81 -73.11 92.67
CA THR A 470 -52.35 -73.46 92.06
C THR A 470 -51.90 -74.80 91.13
N HIS A 471 -50.60 -75.22 90.73
CA HIS A 471 -50.07 -76.28 89.64
C HIS A 471 -48.49 -76.86 89.43
N MET A 472 -48.02 -77.94 88.59
CA MET A 472 -46.53 -78.54 88.28
C MET A 472 -46.10 -79.81 87.24
N GLN A 473 -44.80 -80.13 86.71
CA GLN A 473 -44.13 -81.52 86.18
C GLN A 473 -42.77 -81.76 85.19
N GLN A 474 -42.18 -83.00 84.72
CA GLN A 474 -40.77 -83.35 83.98
C GLN A 474 -40.26 -84.76 83.18
N LYS A 475 -39.18 -84.87 82.23
CA LYS A 475 -37.92 -85.87 81.85
C LYS A 475 -37.63 -87.21 80.85
N LEU A 476 -36.37 -87.47 80.18
CA LEU A 476 -35.44 -88.75 79.74
C LEU A 476 -35.00 -89.48 78.27
N THR A 477 -33.81 -90.26 78.02
CA THR A 477 -33.39 -91.39 76.91
C THR A 477 -31.86 -91.79 76.30
N HIS A 478 -31.47 -92.87 75.42
CA HIS A 478 -30.05 -93.40 74.83
C HIS A 478 -29.75 -94.66 73.72
N ASN A 479 -28.51 -95.08 73.10
CA ASN A 479 -28.11 -96.28 72.08
C ASN A 479 -26.58 -96.71 71.45
N LYS A 480 -26.17 -97.90 70.72
CA LYS A 480 -24.82 -98.32 69.89
C LYS A 480 -24.49 -99.77 69.08
N ALA A 481 -23.55 -100.07 68.03
CA ALA A 481 -22.98 -101.45 67.37
C ALA A 481 -21.83 -101.61 66.14
N ALA A 482 -21.10 -102.78 65.69
CA ALA A 482 -20.27 -103.20 64.34
C ALA A 482 -19.16 -104.46 64.13
N LYS A 483 -18.65 -105.06 62.89
CA LYS A 483 -17.26 -105.81 62.42
C LYS A 483 -17.01 -107.12 61.36
N TYR A 484 -15.87 -107.36 60.49
CA TYR A 484 -15.00 -108.65 59.99
C TYR A 484 -14.52 -109.18 58.45
N SER A 485 -13.36 -109.96 58.07
CA SER A 485 -12.92 -110.81 56.75
C SER A 485 -11.42 -111.53 56.43
N GLN A 486 -11.03 -112.51 55.43
CA GLN A 486 -9.62 -113.17 54.97
C GLN A 486 -9.34 -114.36 53.77
N ARG A 487 -8.15 -114.65 53.00
CA ARG A 487 -7.56 -116.00 52.26
C ARG A 487 -6.29 -116.19 51.14
N LEU A 488 -5.60 -117.41 50.86
CA LEU A 488 -4.90 -118.15 49.56
C LEU A 488 -3.32 -118.62 49.20
N THR A 489 -2.83 -119.52 48.18
CA THR A 489 -1.35 -120.11 47.85
C THR A 489 -0.52 -120.67 46.47
N SER A 490 -0.08 -121.98 46.07
CA SER A 490 1.36 -122.61 45.73
C SER A 490 2.28 -123.00 44.41
N LYS A 491 1.94 -123.52 43.19
CA LYS A 491 2.91 -124.29 42.28
C LYS A 491 3.93 -123.51 41.37
N ILE A 492 3.70 -122.23 41.07
CA ILE A 492 4.52 -121.42 40.12
C ILE A 492 5.81 -120.86 40.78
N THR A 493 5.91 -120.89 42.10
CA THR A 493 6.95 -120.19 42.88
C THR A 493 8.33 -120.86 42.87
N ALA A 494 8.46 -122.10 42.37
CA ALA A 494 9.71 -122.87 42.41
C ALA A 494 10.79 -122.31 41.46
N LEU A 495 10.53 -122.28 40.16
CA LEU A 495 11.50 -121.85 39.14
C LEU A 495 11.98 -120.39 39.32
N LYS A 496 11.18 -119.54 39.97
CA LYS A 496 11.57 -118.15 40.24
C LYS A 496 12.77 -118.01 41.19
N LYS A 497 13.04 -119.00 42.06
CA LYS A 497 14.12 -118.89 43.05
C LYS A 497 15.52 -119.16 42.48
N GLU A 498 15.64 -119.99 41.45
CA GLU A 498 16.94 -120.52 40.99
C GLU A 498 17.77 -119.50 40.19
N LYS A 499 17.14 -118.49 39.57
CA LYS A 499 17.86 -117.40 38.89
C LYS A 499 18.26 -116.22 39.80
N ILE A 500 17.76 -116.19 41.05
CA ILE A 500 18.04 -115.09 41.99
C ILE A 500 19.43 -115.26 42.65
N SER A 501 19.90 -116.49 42.86
CA SER A 501 21.19 -116.77 43.50
C SER A 501 22.41 -116.28 42.70
N HIS A 502 22.37 -116.35 41.37
CA HIS A 502 23.50 -115.93 40.52
C HIS A 502 23.72 -114.41 40.49
N LEU A 503 22.66 -113.60 40.63
CA LEU A 503 22.81 -112.14 40.66
C LEU A 503 23.60 -111.67 41.89
N TRP A 504 23.42 -112.34 43.02
CA TRP A 504 24.03 -111.98 44.30
C TRP A 504 25.55 -112.21 44.37
N GLN A 505 26.13 -112.93 43.41
CA GLN A 505 27.59 -113.09 43.30
C GLN A 505 28.23 -111.90 42.56
N LEU A 506 27.61 -111.42 41.49
CA LEU A 506 28.10 -110.28 40.70
C LEU A 506 28.07 -108.95 41.49
N GLU A 507 27.13 -108.78 42.42
CA GLU A 507 27.04 -107.57 43.25
C GLU A 507 28.28 -107.36 44.14
N ASN A 508 29.02 -108.42 44.52
CA ASN A 508 30.23 -108.29 45.32
C ASN A 508 31.47 -107.86 44.51
N GLU A 509 31.58 -108.27 43.25
CA GLU A 509 32.71 -107.89 42.38
C GLU A 509 32.69 -106.38 42.08
N VAL A 510 31.49 -105.79 41.97
CA VAL A 510 31.29 -104.33 41.80
C VAL A 510 31.78 -103.51 43.00
N VAL A 511 31.86 -104.10 44.21
CA VAL A 511 32.38 -103.41 45.40
C VAL A 511 33.91 -103.30 45.36
N ALA A 512 34.62 -104.27 44.77
CA ALA A 512 36.07 -104.23 44.64
C ALA A 512 36.53 -103.08 43.71
N VAL A 513 35.90 -102.93 42.54
CA VAL A 513 36.21 -101.87 41.56
C VAL A 513 35.98 -100.45 42.13
N ARG A 514 35.10 -100.30 43.13
CA ARG A 514 34.92 -99.02 43.83
C ARG A 514 36.08 -98.65 44.75
N LEU A 515 36.90 -99.61 45.19
CA LEU A 515 38.07 -99.36 46.03
C LEU A 515 39.22 -98.78 45.19
N GLU A 516 39.52 -99.40 44.05
CA GLU A 516 40.56 -98.96 43.08
C GLU A 516 40.30 -97.51 42.62
N SER A 517 39.03 -97.14 42.40
CA SER A 517 38.64 -95.77 42.07
C SER A 517 38.96 -94.74 43.18
N SER A 518 39.05 -95.17 44.43
CA SER A 518 39.43 -94.30 45.56
C SER A 518 40.95 -94.12 45.66
N GLU A 519 41.74 -95.13 45.28
CA GLU A 519 43.20 -95.08 45.28
C GLU A 519 43.72 -94.07 44.23
N VAL A 520 43.09 -94.02 43.06
CA VAL A 520 43.36 -92.99 42.04
C VAL A 520 43.10 -91.57 42.57
N SER A 521 42.09 -91.38 43.43
CA SER A 521 41.80 -90.07 44.03
C SER A 521 42.91 -89.61 44.98
N GLN A 522 43.40 -90.49 45.86
CA GLN A 522 44.51 -90.17 46.75
C GLN A 522 45.81 -89.83 45.98
N HIS A 523 45.98 -90.40 44.79
CA HIS A 523 47.16 -90.11 43.96
C HIS A 523 47.19 -88.67 43.44
N LEU A 524 46.04 -88.03 43.22
CA LEU A 524 45.97 -86.60 42.84
C LEU A 524 46.31 -85.68 44.02
N ASP A 525 45.80 -85.95 45.22
CA ASP A 525 46.13 -85.17 46.42
C ASP A 525 47.63 -85.25 46.76
N SER A 526 48.27 -86.39 46.48
CA SER A 526 49.72 -86.56 46.68
C SER A 526 50.57 -85.60 45.83
N LEU A 527 50.11 -85.23 44.62
CA LEU A 527 50.81 -84.31 43.74
C LEU A 527 50.75 -82.86 44.25
N ALA A 528 49.64 -82.43 44.84
CA ALA A 528 49.51 -81.09 45.42
C ALA A 528 50.55 -80.85 46.54
N LEU A 529 50.75 -81.84 47.42
CA LEU A 529 51.75 -81.78 48.50
C LEU A 529 53.20 -81.71 47.99
N THR A 530 53.50 -82.26 46.81
CA THR A 530 54.85 -82.13 46.23
C THR A 530 55.18 -80.72 45.74
N GLN A 531 54.17 -79.86 45.53
CA GLN A 531 54.39 -78.51 45.02
C GLN A 531 54.78 -77.52 46.13
N GLU A 532 54.14 -77.57 47.32
CA GLU A 532 54.57 -76.77 48.49
C GLU A 532 55.99 -77.13 48.97
N ALA A 533 56.40 -78.40 48.82
CA ALA A 533 57.72 -78.86 49.24
C ALA A 533 58.88 -78.19 48.45
N LEU A 534 58.65 -77.80 47.20
CA LEU A 534 59.67 -77.17 46.34
C LEU A 534 59.94 -75.71 46.72
N ASP A 535 58.93 -74.95 47.14
CA ASP A 535 59.11 -73.58 47.61
C ASP A 535 59.94 -73.51 48.90
N GLU A 536 59.84 -74.52 49.77
CA GLU A 536 60.72 -74.66 50.93
C GLU A 536 62.20 -74.84 50.54
N GLU A 537 62.52 -75.59 49.47
CA GLU A 537 63.92 -75.84 49.06
C GLU A 537 64.61 -74.58 48.56
N ILE A 538 63.89 -73.69 47.87
CA ILE A 538 64.41 -72.39 47.42
C ILE A 538 64.91 -71.53 48.59
N THR A 539 64.25 -71.61 49.76
CA THR A 539 64.71 -70.93 50.99
C THR A 539 65.99 -71.53 51.58
N LYS A 540 66.26 -72.82 51.32
CA LYS A 540 67.41 -73.57 51.84
C LYS A 540 68.67 -73.28 51.01
N TYR A 541 68.56 -73.19 49.68
CA TYR A 541 69.70 -72.85 48.80
C TYR A 541 70.32 -71.48 49.08
N ASN A 542 69.52 -70.46 49.41
CA ASN A 542 70.01 -69.12 49.75
C ASN A 542 70.94 -69.08 50.98
N LYS A 543 70.85 -70.06 51.89
CA LYS A 543 71.75 -70.18 53.05
C LYS A 543 73.10 -70.83 52.70
N LEU A 544 73.20 -71.50 51.55
CA LEU A 544 74.42 -72.19 51.11
C LEU A 544 75.44 -71.23 50.47
N ILE A 545 74.97 -70.15 49.83
CA ILE A 545 75.83 -69.16 49.17
C ILE A 545 76.78 -68.49 50.19
N THR A 546 76.27 -68.13 51.36
CA THR A 546 77.01 -67.51 52.46
C THR A 546 78.20 -68.34 52.95
N SER A 547 78.15 -69.68 52.79
CA SER A 547 79.23 -70.60 53.16
C SER A 547 80.45 -70.49 52.23
N ASN A 548 80.23 -70.26 50.93
CA ASN A 548 81.34 -70.24 49.95
C ASN A 548 82.20 -68.98 50.06
N GLN A 549 81.66 -67.86 50.56
CA GLN A 549 82.39 -66.62 50.80
C GLN A 549 83.62 -66.83 51.71
N ALA A 550 83.51 -67.73 52.70
CA ALA A 550 84.57 -68.00 53.67
C ALA A 550 85.80 -68.73 53.07
N LYS A 551 85.67 -69.38 51.90
CA LYS A 551 86.76 -70.16 51.29
C LYS A 551 87.81 -69.26 50.62
N ILE A 552 87.41 -68.08 50.14
CA ILE A 552 88.27 -67.14 49.39
C ILE A 552 89.47 -66.69 50.21
N SER A 553 89.29 -66.47 51.52
CA SER A 553 90.33 -66.02 52.45
C SER A 553 91.53 -66.97 52.58
N SER A 554 91.41 -68.24 52.14
CA SER A 554 92.48 -69.24 52.27
C SER A 554 93.60 -69.11 51.23
N PHE A 555 93.32 -68.58 50.03
CA PHE A 555 94.30 -68.52 48.93
C PHE A 555 95.38 -67.43 49.11
N ILE A 556 95.12 -66.41 49.93
CA ILE A 556 96.03 -65.28 50.15
C ILE A 556 97.36 -65.75 50.77
N THR A 557 97.32 -66.75 51.65
CA THR A 557 98.48 -67.26 52.39
C THR A 557 99.54 -67.91 51.49
N THR A 558 99.15 -68.46 50.34
CA THR A 558 100.07 -69.20 49.44
C THR A 558 101.03 -68.28 48.67
N VAL A 559 100.69 -66.99 48.49
CA VAL A 559 101.47 -66.05 47.67
C VAL A 559 102.84 -65.74 48.28
N GLY A 560 102.92 -65.64 49.62
CA GLY A 560 104.12 -65.16 50.32
C GLY A 560 105.38 -66.02 50.14
N GLN A 561 105.25 -67.31 49.82
CA GLN A 561 106.38 -68.24 49.78
C GLN A 561 107.29 -68.09 48.54
N LYS A 562 106.84 -67.45 47.46
CA LYS A 562 107.63 -67.36 46.20
C LYS A 562 108.64 -66.22 46.15
N GLN A 563 108.56 -65.22 47.03
CA GLN A 563 109.38 -64.00 46.95
C GLN A 563 110.88 -64.21 47.25
N ALA A 564 111.24 -65.25 48.01
CA ALA A 564 112.58 -65.42 48.57
C ALA A 564 113.68 -65.78 47.55
N THR A 565 113.33 -66.35 46.39
CA THR A 565 114.31 -66.88 45.42
C THR A 565 114.99 -65.79 44.58
N ILE A 566 114.35 -64.63 44.40
CA ILE A 566 114.79 -63.56 43.50
C ILE A 566 116.08 -62.89 44.00
N ALA A 567 116.27 -62.79 45.32
CA ALA A 567 117.37 -62.03 45.94
C ALA A 567 118.78 -62.56 45.61
N ASN A 568 118.92 -63.82 45.18
CA ASN A 568 120.22 -64.48 45.04
C ASN A 568 120.93 -64.15 43.71
N TYR A 569 120.20 -63.81 42.64
CA TYR A 569 120.79 -63.58 41.31
C TYR A 569 121.47 -62.22 41.16
N ASN A 570 120.94 -61.17 41.79
CA ASN A 570 121.46 -59.79 41.63
C ASN A 570 122.92 -59.63 42.07
N ARG A 571 123.45 -60.53 42.92
CA ARG A 571 124.80 -60.43 43.49
C ARG A 571 125.95 -60.73 42.50
N LYS A 572 125.66 -61.34 41.34
CA LYS A 572 126.69 -61.67 40.33
C LYS A 572 126.98 -60.57 39.30
N ILE A 573 126.08 -59.61 39.13
CA ILE A 573 126.15 -58.63 38.04
C ILE A 573 127.21 -57.54 38.29
N SER A 574 127.41 -57.15 39.55
CA SER A 574 128.26 -56.01 39.93
C SER A 574 129.78 -56.19 39.72
N GLN A 575 130.27 -57.38 39.35
CA GLN A 575 131.70 -57.70 39.39
C GLN A 575 132.42 -57.61 38.03
N ILE A 576 131.70 -57.45 36.91
CA ILE A 576 132.27 -57.46 35.55
C ILE A 576 132.46 -56.05 34.96
N ALA A 577 131.70 -55.06 35.42
CA ALA A 577 131.63 -53.72 34.81
C ALA A 577 132.83 -52.78 35.09
N ALA A 578 133.94 -53.27 35.66
CA ALA A 578 134.94 -52.44 36.33
C ALA A 578 136.32 -52.36 35.66
N SER A 579 136.52 -52.93 34.46
CA SER A 579 137.88 -53.28 34.00
C SER A 579 138.25 -53.07 32.52
N THR A 580 137.64 -52.14 31.78
CA THR A 580 138.25 -51.43 30.62
C THR A 580 137.31 -50.39 30.01
N GLY A 581 137.85 -49.40 29.30
CA GLY A 581 137.05 -48.51 28.44
C GLY A 581 137.90 -47.63 27.51
N HIS A 582 137.65 -47.76 26.19
CA HIS A 582 137.92 -46.82 25.10
C HIS A 582 139.39 -46.37 24.84
N GLU A 583 139.81 -46.00 23.61
CA GLU A 583 139.11 -45.82 22.33
C GLU A 583 139.76 -46.62 21.19
N ASP A 584 138.96 -47.03 20.19
CA ASP A 584 139.32 -46.90 18.76
C ASP A 584 138.05 -47.12 17.89
N LEU A 585 137.93 -46.43 16.76
CA LEU A 585 136.67 -46.36 16.00
C LEU A 585 136.38 -47.61 15.16
N SER A 586 135.35 -48.35 15.57
CA SER A 586 134.89 -49.61 14.93
C SER A 586 133.74 -49.36 13.93
N PRO A 587 133.50 -50.22 12.92
CA PRO A 587 132.37 -50.10 11.98
C PRO A 587 130.96 -50.08 12.59
N LEU A 588 130.82 -50.26 13.91
CA LEU A 588 129.57 -49.92 14.62
C LEU A 588 129.30 -48.41 14.61
N GLN A 589 130.32 -47.53 14.63
CA GLN A 589 130.10 -46.08 14.70
C GLN A 589 129.36 -45.55 13.46
N ILE A 590 129.74 -46.01 12.27
CA ILE A 590 129.06 -45.67 11.00
C ILE A 590 127.62 -46.23 10.99
N LYS A 591 127.38 -47.38 11.62
CA LYS A 591 126.01 -47.88 11.85
C LYS A 591 125.25 -47.05 12.87
N VAL A 592 125.89 -46.51 13.89
CA VAL A 592 125.27 -45.59 14.85
C VAL A 592 124.89 -44.27 14.16
N GLU A 593 125.76 -43.70 13.32
CA GLU A 593 125.44 -42.50 12.53
C GLU A 593 124.29 -42.75 11.54
N ALA A 594 124.28 -43.90 10.84
CA ALA A 594 123.16 -44.29 9.99
C ALA A 594 121.86 -44.51 10.77
N LEU A 595 121.94 -45.07 11.99
CA LEU A 595 120.78 -45.22 12.88
C LEU A 595 120.33 -43.87 13.47
N MET A 596 121.25 -42.94 13.75
CA MET A 596 120.89 -41.58 14.18
C MET A 596 120.16 -40.82 13.06
N ALA A 597 120.63 -40.91 11.81
CA ALA A 597 119.92 -40.34 10.66
C ALA A 597 118.50 -40.94 10.49
N GLN A 598 118.35 -42.26 10.69
CA GLN A 598 117.03 -42.92 10.70
C GLN A 598 116.16 -42.49 11.89
N ILE A 599 116.75 -42.24 13.07
CA ILE A 599 116.05 -41.70 14.25
C ILE A 599 115.62 -40.24 14.01
N GLU A 600 116.42 -39.44 13.31
CA GLU A 600 116.06 -38.05 12.92
C GLU A 600 114.95 -38.02 11.86
N GLU A 601 114.99 -38.92 10.88
CA GLU A 601 113.90 -39.10 9.89
C GLU A 601 112.59 -39.55 10.58
N LEU A 602 112.67 -40.50 11.52
CA LEU A 602 111.53 -40.91 12.35
C LEU A 602 111.05 -39.80 13.29
N ALA A 603 111.94 -38.97 13.85
CA ALA A 603 111.56 -37.82 14.65
C ALA A 603 110.85 -36.75 13.80
N ALA A 604 111.28 -36.56 12.54
CA ALA A 604 110.62 -35.68 11.58
C ALA A 604 109.23 -36.21 11.17
N SER A 605 109.07 -37.52 10.95
CA SER A 605 107.75 -38.11 10.65
C SER A 605 106.80 -38.01 11.85
N ILE A 606 107.26 -38.34 13.07
CA ILE A 606 106.50 -38.16 14.32
C ILE A 606 106.07 -36.69 14.50
N LYS A 607 106.93 -35.73 14.19
CA LYS A 607 106.61 -34.29 14.28
C LYS A 607 105.57 -33.86 13.24
N ASN A 608 105.60 -34.43 12.03
CA ASN A 608 104.56 -34.23 11.02
C ASN A 608 103.23 -34.86 11.46
N ASP A 609 103.24 -36.09 11.98
CA ASP A 609 102.03 -36.75 12.49
C ASP A 609 101.43 -36.03 13.70
N GLN A 610 102.26 -35.46 14.59
CA GLN A 610 101.81 -34.57 15.66
C GLN A 610 101.11 -33.30 15.12
N GLN A 611 101.64 -32.67 14.06
CA GLN A 611 100.93 -31.55 13.41
C GLN A 611 99.64 -32.00 12.74
N LEU A 612 99.63 -33.17 12.10
CA LEU A 612 98.46 -33.70 11.40
C LEU A 612 97.36 -34.10 12.40
N TRP A 613 97.74 -34.65 13.56
CA TRP A 613 96.88 -34.85 14.71
C TRP A 613 96.34 -33.53 15.27
N MET A 614 97.18 -32.53 15.52
CA MET A 614 96.73 -31.21 16.01
C MET A 614 95.73 -30.53 15.04
N ARG A 615 95.93 -30.66 13.72
CA ARG A 615 94.96 -30.17 12.72
C ARG A 615 93.63 -30.93 12.80
N ARG A 616 93.66 -32.27 12.90
CA ARG A 616 92.46 -33.11 13.06
C ARG A 616 91.73 -32.84 14.37
N GLN A 617 92.47 -32.63 15.47
CA GLN A 617 91.97 -32.23 16.78
C GLN A 617 91.26 -30.86 16.69
N GLY A 618 91.87 -29.90 15.99
CA GLY A 618 91.26 -28.58 15.72
C GLY A 618 89.96 -28.67 14.92
N THR A 619 89.94 -29.43 13.83
CA THR A 619 88.70 -29.65 13.05
C THR A 619 87.63 -30.40 13.84
N LEU A 620 88.00 -31.35 14.70
CA LEU A 620 87.06 -32.07 15.56
C LEU A 620 86.43 -31.13 16.59
N VAL A 621 87.22 -30.25 17.22
CA VAL A 621 86.71 -29.24 18.16
C VAL A 621 85.80 -28.24 17.45
N GLY A 622 86.15 -27.78 16.25
CA GLY A 622 85.29 -26.91 15.43
C GLY A 622 83.93 -27.55 15.12
N LEU A 623 83.94 -28.76 14.56
CA LEU A 623 82.72 -29.53 14.29
C LEU A 623 81.90 -29.80 15.57
N THR A 624 82.56 -30.01 16.72
CA THR A 624 81.86 -30.18 18.01
C THR A 624 81.17 -28.89 18.45
N GLN A 625 81.81 -27.72 18.28
CA GLN A 625 81.22 -26.41 18.57
C GLN A 625 80.06 -26.08 17.61
N GLU A 626 80.16 -26.44 16.33
CA GLU A 626 79.08 -26.34 15.35
C GLU A 626 77.90 -27.24 15.72
N ILE A 627 78.15 -28.50 16.11
CA ILE A 627 77.11 -29.42 16.62
C ILE A 627 76.44 -28.86 17.88
N GLU A 628 77.20 -28.26 18.80
CA GLU A 628 76.63 -27.59 19.97
C GLU A 628 75.79 -26.35 19.63
N ALA A 629 76.21 -25.55 18.66
CA ALA A 629 75.45 -24.39 18.18
C ALA A 629 74.13 -24.85 17.53
N ASN A 630 74.22 -25.78 16.57
CA ASN A 630 73.07 -26.39 15.90
C ASN A 630 72.11 -27.05 16.91
N ARG A 631 72.62 -27.67 17.98
CA ARG A 631 71.79 -28.23 19.07
C ARG A 631 71.09 -27.14 19.89
N LYS A 632 71.76 -26.02 20.19
CA LYS A 632 71.15 -24.87 20.88
C LYS A 632 70.06 -24.23 20.01
N ASP A 633 70.27 -24.12 18.70
CA ASP A 633 69.30 -23.54 17.78
C ASP A 633 68.12 -24.48 17.47
N MET A 634 68.36 -25.80 17.40
CA MET A 634 67.29 -26.81 17.38
C MET A 634 66.40 -26.72 18.62
N LEU A 635 66.99 -26.50 19.82
CA LEU A 635 66.24 -26.33 21.06
C LEU A 635 65.42 -25.02 21.06
N LYS A 636 65.98 -23.89 20.57
CA LYS A 636 65.21 -22.64 20.36
C LYS A 636 64.01 -22.89 19.45
N LEU A 637 64.24 -23.47 18.27
CA LEU A 637 63.20 -23.74 17.28
C LEU A 637 62.13 -24.71 17.83
N GLN A 638 62.51 -25.67 18.68
CA GLN A 638 61.57 -26.54 19.39
C GLN A 638 60.73 -25.78 20.44
N THR A 639 61.31 -24.82 21.16
CA THR A 639 60.55 -23.95 22.09
C THR A 639 59.64 -22.96 21.36
N GLU A 640 60.07 -22.44 20.20
CA GLU A 640 59.26 -21.58 19.34
C GLU A 640 58.11 -22.36 18.70
N TYR A 641 58.37 -23.55 18.15
CA TYR A 641 57.35 -24.44 17.60
C TYR A 641 56.30 -24.82 18.64
N THR A 642 56.72 -25.21 19.86
CA THR A 642 55.76 -25.54 20.94
C THR A 642 54.99 -24.31 21.43
N GLY A 643 55.61 -23.13 21.46
CA GLY A 643 54.92 -21.87 21.71
C GLY A 643 53.89 -21.51 20.64
N MET A 644 54.23 -21.69 19.36
CA MET A 644 53.31 -21.48 18.23
C MET A 644 52.18 -22.52 18.22
N GLN A 645 52.46 -23.79 18.50
CA GLN A 645 51.45 -24.84 18.62
C GLN A 645 50.47 -24.56 19.77
N GLN A 646 50.94 -24.04 20.92
CA GLN A 646 50.06 -23.58 21.99
C GLN A 646 49.23 -22.35 21.60
N LYS A 647 49.79 -21.38 20.86
CA LYS A 647 49.02 -20.24 20.32
C LYS A 647 47.94 -20.73 19.35
N LYS A 648 48.30 -21.65 18.44
CA LYS A 648 47.40 -22.28 17.49
C LYS A 648 46.21 -22.93 18.20
N ILE A 649 46.45 -23.81 19.18
CA ILE A 649 45.38 -24.49 19.93
C ILE A 649 44.45 -23.50 20.65
N ARG A 650 44.98 -22.39 21.21
CA ARG A 650 44.15 -21.35 21.84
C ARG A 650 43.29 -20.60 20.80
N LEU A 651 43.84 -20.29 19.64
CA LEU A 651 43.11 -19.64 18.55
C LEU A 651 42.05 -20.57 17.94
N GLU A 652 42.37 -21.85 17.73
CA GLU A 652 41.42 -22.88 17.29
C GLU A 652 40.26 -23.02 18.28
N SER A 653 40.55 -23.13 19.59
CA SER A 653 39.52 -23.19 20.64
C SER A 653 38.66 -21.92 20.72
N GLN A 654 39.24 -20.73 20.49
CA GLN A 654 38.47 -19.48 20.44
C GLN A 654 37.61 -19.38 19.16
N ILE A 655 38.11 -19.86 18.02
CA ILE A 655 37.36 -19.98 16.77
C ILE A 655 36.20 -20.98 16.92
N GLU A 656 36.40 -22.09 17.63
CA GLU A 656 35.34 -23.06 17.94
C GLU A 656 34.26 -22.45 18.85
N ALA A 657 34.63 -21.65 19.85
CA ALA A 657 33.69 -20.93 20.71
C ALA A 657 32.88 -19.88 19.92
N GLU A 658 33.54 -19.05 19.12
CA GLU A 658 32.92 -18.12 18.17
C GLU A 658 31.95 -18.82 17.19
N HIS A 659 32.32 -20.01 16.70
CA HIS A 659 31.41 -20.82 15.87
C HIS A 659 30.21 -21.35 16.66
N GLN A 660 30.38 -21.79 17.91
CA GLN A 660 29.27 -22.22 18.77
C GLN A 660 28.30 -21.06 19.00
N GLU A 661 28.79 -19.89 19.43
CA GLU A 661 27.99 -18.68 19.62
C GLU A 661 27.26 -18.26 18.34
N ARG A 662 27.92 -18.30 17.16
CA ARG A 662 27.27 -18.03 15.86
C ARG A 662 26.14 -19.03 15.58
N THR A 663 26.30 -20.32 15.87
CA THR A 663 25.19 -21.27 15.70
C THR A 663 24.04 -21.03 16.67
N GLU A 664 24.30 -20.48 17.86
CA GLU A 664 23.26 -20.14 18.84
C GLU A 664 22.53 -18.85 18.44
N LEU A 665 23.26 -17.81 18.01
CA LEU A 665 22.68 -16.62 17.40
C LEU A 665 21.86 -16.97 16.15
N GLU A 666 22.30 -17.91 15.32
CA GLU A 666 21.49 -18.44 14.21
C GLU A 666 20.22 -19.17 14.67
N LYS A 667 20.28 -20.01 15.71
CA LYS A 667 19.09 -20.69 16.28
C LYS A 667 18.10 -19.65 16.83
N ASN A 668 18.59 -18.66 17.56
CA ASN A 668 17.80 -17.59 18.14
C ASN A 668 17.16 -16.70 17.04
N ALA A 669 17.93 -16.33 16.01
CA ALA A 669 17.41 -15.61 14.85
C ALA A 669 16.35 -16.44 14.08
N LYS A 670 16.53 -17.76 13.94
CA LYS A 670 15.54 -18.66 13.34
C LYS A 670 14.26 -18.75 14.19
N SER A 671 14.36 -18.77 15.53
CA SER A 671 13.20 -18.69 16.42
C SER A 671 12.47 -17.37 16.26
N LEU A 672 13.16 -16.23 16.41
CA LEU A 672 12.59 -14.89 16.27
C LEU A 672 11.95 -14.67 14.90
N ARG A 673 12.52 -15.23 13.82
CA ARG A 673 11.92 -15.21 12.48
C ARG A 673 10.66 -16.07 12.39
N GLY A 674 10.64 -17.22 13.06
CA GLY A 674 9.44 -18.04 13.23
C GLY A 674 8.36 -17.34 14.05
N ASP A 675 8.73 -16.61 15.10
CA ASP A 675 7.82 -15.85 15.96
C ASP A 675 7.27 -14.60 15.24
N LEU A 676 8.08 -13.92 14.42
CA LEU A 676 7.62 -12.89 13.48
C LEU A 676 6.63 -13.45 12.45
N VAL A 677 6.85 -14.65 11.92
CA VAL A 677 5.88 -15.31 11.03
C VAL A 677 4.58 -15.64 11.77
N LYS A 678 4.64 -16.18 13.00
CA LYS A 678 3.45 -16.38 13.84
C LYS A 678 2.70 -15.05 14.04
N LEU A 679 3.40 -13.99 14.46
CA LEU A 679 2.83 -12.67 14.70
C LEU A 679 2.17 -12.10 13.43
N ASN A 680 2.82 -12.21 12.27
CA ASN A 680 2.25 -11.79 11.00
C ASN A 680 1.02 -12.62 10.58
N THR A 681 0.99 -13.94 10.85
CA THR A 681 -0.23 -14.74 10.61
C THR A 681 -1.36 -14.39 11.58
N LEU A 682 -1.05 -13.97 12.82
CA LEU A 682 -2.04 -13.48 13.77
C LEU A 682 -2.55 -12.08 13.39
N LEU A 683 -1.67 -11.16 12.95
CA LEU A 683 -2.04 -9.86 12.38
C LEU A 683 -2.91 -10.02 11.13
N SER A 684 -2.55 -10.92 10.23
CA SER A 684 -3.34 -11.21 9.02
C SER A 684 -4.72 -11.75 9.37
N LYS A 685 -4.82 -12.70 10.31
CA LYS A 685 -6.11 -13.21 10.83
C LYS A 685 -6.92 -12.12 11.55
N ASN A 686 -6.27 -11.27 12.33
CA ASN A 686 -6.96 -10.19 13.05
C ASN A 686 -7.44 -9.09 12.10
N GLY A 687 -6.70 -8.80 11.03
CA GLY A 687 -7.14 -7.93 9.93
C GLY A 687 -8.30 -8.55 9.14
N GLN A 688 -8.28 -9.85 8.88
CA GLN A 688 -9.41 -10.57 8.28
C GLN A 688 -10.66 -10.54 9.18
N LEU A 689 -10.50 -10.69 10.50
CA LEU A 689 -11.60 -10.59 11.47
C LEU A 689 -12.12 -9.15 11.62
N SER A 690 -11.24 -8.14 11.67
CA SER A 690 -11.64 -6.72 11.64
C SER A 690 -12.45 -6.45 10.39
N HIS A 691 -11.96 -6.86 9.22
CA HIS A 691 -12.65 -6.62 7.96
C HIS A 691 -13.96 -7.41 7.82
N ALA A 692 -14.05 -8.61 8.38
CA ALA A 692 -15.32 -9.34 8.48
C ALA A 692 -16.32 -8.62 9.38
N LEU A 693 -15.89 -8.09 10.53
CA LEU A 693 -16.74 -7.31 11.44
C LEU A 693 -17.12 -5.95 10.84
N GLU A 694 -16.24 -5.30 10.08
CA GLU A 694 -16.55 -4.10 9.29
C GLU A 694 -17.62 -4.39 8.23
N GLN A 695 -17.51 -5.51 7.51
CA GLN A 695 -18.52 -5.95 6.54
C GLN A 695 -19.84 -6.33 7.21
N GLU A 696 -19.83 -7.07 8.32
CA GLU A 696 -21.05 -7.41 9.08
C GLU A 696 -21.72 -6.15 9.64
N ASN A 697 -20.96 -5.21 10.21
CA ASN A 697 -21.50 -3.93 10.68
C ASN A 697 -22.09 -3.11 9.51
N ALA A 698 -21.42 -3.01 8.36
CA ALA A 698 -21.94 -2.32 7.19
C ALA A 698 -23.23 -2.97 6.65
N LEU A 699 -23.29 -4.31 6.63
CA LEU A 699 -24.52 -5.03 6.27
C LEU A 699 -25.64 -4.74 7.27
N ILE A 700 -25.36 -4.82 8.58
CA ILE A 700 -26.31 -4.52 9.66
C ILE A 700 -26.80 -3.05 9.59
N GLU A 701 -25.93 -2.10 9.27
CA GLU A 701 -26.31 -0.70 9.02
C GLU A 701 -27.22 -0.58 7.79
N THR A 702 -26.91 -1.25 6.68
CA THR A 702 -27.82 -1.24 5.52
C THR A 702 -29.16 -1.90 5.80
N ASP A 703 -29.20 -2.93 6.65
CA ASP A 703 -30.42 -3.60 7.12
C ASP A 703 -31.25 -2.68 8.03
N PHE A 704 -30.61 -1.99 8.98
CA PHE A 704 -31.28 -0.98 9.81
C PHE A 704 -31.82 0.17 8.96
N LEU A 705 -31.07 0.65 7.96
CA LEU A 705 -31.53 1.68 7.03
C LEU A 705 -32.69 1.20 6.14
N HIS A 706 -32.77 -0.09 5.80
CA HIS A 706 -33.93 -0.63 5.09
C HIS A 706 -35.17 -0.71 5.99
N ARG A 707 -35.03 -1.29 7.19
CA ARG A 707 -36.12 -1.38 8.19
C ARG A 707 -36.62 -0.01 8.62
N LEU A 708 -35.74 0.98 8.73
CA LEU A 708 -36.11 2.37 9.00
C LEU A 708 -36.90 2.97 7.84
N LYS A 709 -36.46 2.79 6.58
CA LYS A 709 -37.21 3.22 5.38
C LYS A 709 -38.54 2.46 5.20
N GLU A 710 -38.65 1.24 5.72
CA GLU A 710 -39.90 0.48 5.75
C GLU A 710 -40.87 1.06 6.78
N ALA A 711 -40.41 1.31 8.01
CA ALA A 711 -41.19 1.98 9.04
C ALA A 711 -41.59 3.43 8.64
N GLU A 712 -40.73 4.16 7.92
CA GLU A 712 -41.07 5.46 7.32
C GLU A 712 -42.21 5.33 6.30
N ARG A 713 -42.16 4.34 5.40
CA ARG A 713 -43.24 4.08 4.43
C ARG A 713 -44.54 3.66 5.12
N GLU A 714 -44.49 2.80 6.12
CA GLU A 714 -45.66 2.40 6.92
C GLU A 714 -46.26 3.60 7.66
N SER A 715 -45.42 4.45 8.25
CA SER A 715 -45.84 5.70 8.91
C SER A 715 -46.53 6.65 7.93
N ILE A 716 -45.96 6.85 6.73
CA ILE A 716 -46.58 7.64 5.65
C ILE A 716 -47.91 7.02 5.19
N GLU A 717 -48.00 5.69 5.07
CA GLU A 717 -49.26 5.02 4.70
C GLU A 717 -50.33 5.15 5.79
N ILE A 718 -49.95 5.08 7.06
CA ILE A 718 -50.83 5.34 8.22
C ILE A 718 -51.25 6.81 8.24
N GLN A 719 -50.36 7.76 7.93
CA GLN A 719 -50.70 9.17 7.84
C GLN A 719 -51.67 9.45 6.69
N MET A 720 -51.45 8.92 5.48
CA MET A 720 -52.40 9.05 4.36
C MET A 720 -53.77 8.42 4.69
N LYS A 721 -53.80 7.29 5.42
CA LYS A 721 -55.05 6.70 5.95
C LYS A 721 -55.72 7.65 6.94
N HIS A 722 -54.96 8.27 7.85
CA HIS A 722 -55.48 9.23 8.82
C HIS A 722 -56.05 10.47 8.13
N GLU A 723 -55.30 11.11 7.23
CA GLU A 723 -55.73 12.24 6.41
C GLU A 723 -57.02 11.93 5.66
N LYS A 724 -57.08 10.77 4.98
CA LYS A 724 -58.32 10.31 4.33
C LYS A 724 -59.50 10.16 5.31
N THR A 725 -59.30 9.57 6.48
CA THR A 725 -60.38 9.48 7.50
C THR A 725 -60.77 10.85 8.07
N GLN A 726 -59.85 11.82 8.12
CA GLN A 726 -60.17 13.19 8.48
C GLN A 726 -60.98 13.88 7.38
N GLU A 727 -60.61 13.76 6.10
CA GLU A 727 -61.43 14.26 4.99
C GLU A 727 -62.83 13.62 5.00
N GLU A 728 -62.94 12.32 5.23
CA GLU A 728 -64.23 11.62 5.33
C GLU A 728 -65.06 12.12 6.52
N LYS A 729 -64.43 12.36 7.68
CA LYS A 729 -65.06 13.01 8.84
C LYS A 729 -65.52 14.44 8.52
N GLU A 730 -64.72 15.23 7.80
CA GLU A 730 -65.08 16.60 7.41
C GLU A 730 -66.20 16.63 6.36
N ARG A 731 -66.19 15.72 5.39
CA ARG A 731 -67.31 15.48 4.45
C ARG A 731 -68.59 15.12 5.21
N LEU A 732 -68.51 14.23 6.19
CA LEU A 732 -69.65 13.84 7.02
C LEU A 732 -70.16 15.00 7.90
N LEU A 733 -69.27 15.78 8.53
CA LEU A 733 -69.63 16.98 9.29
C LEU A 733 -70.32 18.04 8.41
N ASN A 734 -69.81 18.27 7.20
CA ASN A 734 -70.47 19.17 6.24
C ASN A 734 -71.86 18.65 5.85
N SER A 735 -72.00 17.35 5.59
CA SER A 735 -73.32 16.74 5.30
C SER A 735 -74.30 16.80 6.47
N LEU A 736 -73.79 16.74 7.72
CA LEU A 736 -74.59 16.91 8.93
C LEU A 736 -75.07 18.36 9.06
N VAL A 737 -74.20 19.35 8.88
CA VAL A 737 -74.55 20.77 8.88
C VAL A 737 -75.54 21.11 7.75
N GLU A 738 -75.44 20.45 6.59
CA GLU A 738 -76.43 20.56 5.53
C GLU A 738 -77.78 19.92 5.92
N ALA A 739 -77.78 18.75 6.56
CA ALA A 739 -78.99 18.12 7.08
C ALA A 739 -79.67 18.97 8.16
N GLU A 740 -78.90 19.54 9.10
CA GLU A 740 -79.38 20.50 10.12
C GLU A 740 -80.01 21.74 9.47
N ARG A 741 -79.35 22.33 8.45
CA ARG A 741 -79.92 23.43 7.67
C ARG A 741 -81.23 23.04 6.98
N GLN A 742 -81.34 21.82 6.43
CA GLN A 742 -82.60 21.33 5.85
C GLN A 742 -83.68 21.13 6.91
N ILE A 743 -83.34 20.58 8.09
CA ILE A 743 -84.27 20.44 9.22
C ILE A 743 -84.81 21.82 9.63
N MET A 744 -83.94 22.80 9.87
CA MET A 744 -84.33 24.18 10.20
C MET A 744 -85.21 24.83 9.11
N LEU A 745 -84.94 24.55 7.82
CA LEU A 745 -85.79 25.02 6.71
C LEU A 745 -87.16 24.34 6.70
N TRP A 746 -87.25 23.04 7.02
CA TRP A 746 -88.51 22.31 7.11
C TRP A 746 -89.31 22.66 8.36
N GLU A 747 -88.66 22.93 9.49
CA GLU A 747 -89.29 23.46 10.69
C GLU A 747 -89.86 24.85 10.43
N LYS A 748 -89.07 25.77 9.83
CA LYS A 748 -89.57 27.11 9.45
C LYS A 748 -90.72 27.04 8.44
N LYS A 749 -90.66 26.16 7.44
CA LYS A 749 -91.81 25.90 6.54
C LYS A 749 -93.02 25.38 7.30
N THR A 750 -92.82 24.43 8.23
CA THR A 750 -93.91 23.85 9.03
C THR A 750 -94.53 24.88 9.97
N GLN A 751 -93.72 25.78 10.53
CA GLN A 751 -94.20 26.91 11.33
C GLN A 751 -94.98 27.91 10.49
N LEU A 752 -94.47 28.33 9.32
CA LEU A 752 -95.21 29.19 8.39
C LEU A 752 -96.52 28.53 7.92
N VAL A 753 -96.55 27.21 7.72
CA VAL A 753 -97.78 26.45 7.41
C VAL A 753 -98.74 26.40 8.60
N LYS A 754 -98.25 26.30 9.84
CA LYS A 754 -99.09 26.40 11.05
C LYS A 754 -99.66 27.81 11.25
N GLU A 755 -98.86 28.84 11.02
CA GLU A 755 -99.24 30.26 11.15
C GLU A 755 -100.21 30.70 10.04
N THR A 756 -99.93 30.35 8.78
CA THR A 756 -100.88 30.60 7.68
C THR A 756 -102.15 29.77 7.85
N ARG A 757 -102.06 28.52 8.32
CA ARG A 757 -103.25 27.75 8.67
C ARG A 757 -104.04 28.40 9.81
N SER A 758 -103.43 28.89 10.88
CA SER A 758 -104.18 29.55 11.96
C SER A 758 -104.79 30.89 11.51
N ALA A 759 -104.17 31.59 10.56
CA ALA A 759 -104.75 32.77 9.92
C ALA A 759 -105.91 32.45 8.95
N VAL A 760 -105.95 31.24 8.35
CA VAL A 760 -107.03 30.77 7.46
C VAL A 760 -108.17 30.09 8.23
N ASP A 761 -107.85 29.34 9.29
CA ASP A 761 -108.82 28.71 10.20
C ASP A 761 -109.42 29.73 11.20
N SER A 762 -108.89 30.96 11.28
CA SER A 762 -109.48 32.04 12.10
C SER A 762 -110.83 32.49 11.52
N GLU A 763 -111.86 32.54 12.37
CA GLU A 763 -113.28 32.54 11.97
C GLU A 763 -113.76 33.81 11.23
N VAL A 764 -112.90 34.81 11.06
CA VAL A 764 -113.19 36.12 10.45
C VAL A 764 -113.64 36.01 8.99
N GLY A 765 -113.26 34.95 8.27
CA GLY A 765 -113.61 34.76 6.85
C GLY A 765 -114.83 33.85 6.56
N GLN A 766 -115.35 33.10 7.53
CA GLN A 766 -116.32 32.04 7.22
C GLN A 766 -117.74 32.56 6.90
N GLY A 767 -118.12 33.73 7.42
CA GLY A 767 -119.43 34.36 7.13
C GLY A 767 -119.55 34.78 5.66
N ASP A 768 -118.60 35.59 5.19
CA ASP A 768 -118.61 36.14 3.82
C ASP A 768 -118.49 35.06 2.75
N ILE A 769 -117.77 33.96 3.02
CA ILE A 769 -117.64 32.82 2.09
C ILE A 769 -118.99 32.12 1.87
N GLN A 770 -119.89 32.08 2.86
CA GLN A 770 -121.24 31.52 2.66
C GLN A 770 -122.13 32.45 1.83
N ILE A 771 -122.00 33.77 2.02
CA ILE A 771 -122.72 34.78 1.24
C ILE A 771 -122.23 34.80 -0.22
N MET A 772 -120.91 34.81 -0.44
CA MET A 772 -120.31 34.77 -1.78
C MET A 772 -120.68 33.51 -2.57
N LYS A 773 -120.75 32.34 -1.92
CA LYS A 773 -121.16 31.09 -2.59
C LYS A 773 -122.59 31.13 -3.15
N ALA A 774 -123.50 31.90 -2.53
CA ALA A 774 -124.85 32.09 -3.07
C ALA A 774 -124.88 32.98 -4.32
N GLU A 775 -123.95 33.92 -4.47
CA GLU A 775 -123.91 34.86 -5.61
C GLU A 775 -123.01 34.37 -6.76
N ILE A 776 -121.92 33.65 -6.47
CA ILE A 776 -121.07 33.00 -7.49
C ILE A 776 -121.92 32.12 -8.41
N HIS A 777 -122.84 31.34 -7.84
CA HIS A 777 -123.71 30.44 -8.61
C HIS A 777 -124.71 31.17 -9.54
N ARG A 778 -124.94 32.48 -9.34
CA ARG A 778 -125.66 33.34 -10.30
C ARG A 778 -124.76 33.88 -11.41
N MET A 779 -123.48 34.14 -11.12
CA MET A 779 -122.51 34.66 -12.09
C MET A 779 -121.94 33.60 -13.04
N GLU A 780 -121.75 32.35 -12.59
CA GLU A 780 -121.26 31.23 -13.41
C GLU A 780 -122.12 30.98 -14.66
N VAL A 781 -123.44 31.17 -14.52
CA VAL A 781 -124.43 31.07 -15.60
C VAL A 781 -124.23 32.15 -16.67
N ARG A 782 -123.67 33.31 -16.31
CA ARG A 782 -123.51 34.49 -17.18
C ARG A 782 -122.21 34.46 -17.99
N LEU A 783 -121.10 34.07 -17.37
CA LEU A 783 -119.77 34.11 -17.99
C LEU A 783 -119.60 33.11 -19.15
N ASN A 784 -120.27 31.95 -19.05
CA ASN A 784 -120.28 30.91 -20.09
C ASN A 784 -120.82 31.38 -21.46
N GLN A 785 -121.51 32.52 -21.52
CA GLN A 785 -122.13 33.03 -22.74
C GLN A 785 -121.19 33.91 -23.59
N GLN A 786 -120.15 34.53 -22.99
CA GLN A 786 -119.28 35.49 -23.71
C GLN A 786 -118.01 34.87 -24.30
N MET A 787 -117.38 33.91 -23.60
CA MET A 787 -116.07 33.34 -24.00
C MET A 787 -116.03 32.72 -25.41
N LYS A 788 -117.17 32.29 -25.97
CA LYS A 788 -117.24 31.56 -27.25
C LYS A 788 -116.99 32.40 -28.51
N GLN A 789 -116.84 33.72 -28.40
CA GLN A 789 -116.72 34.61 -29.57
C GLN A 789 -115.31 35.13 -29.89
N GLN A 790 -114.44 35.34 -28.90
CA GLN A 790 -113.22 36.17 -29.09
C GLN A 790 -111.99 35.42 -29.64
N GLU A 791 -111.83 34.12 -29.35
CA GLU A 791 -110.55 33.40 -29.56
C GLU A 791 -110.23 33.05 -31.03
N ARG A 792 -111.12 33.34 -31.98
CA ARG A 792 -111.09 32.78 -33.34
C ARG A 792 -110.31 33.61 -34.38
N LEU A 793 -109.81 34.80 -34.03
CA LEU A 793 -109.28 35.77 -35.00
C LEU A 793 -107.78 36.11 -34.90
N LEU A 794 -107.08 35.69 -33.83
CA LEU A 794 -105.74 36.22 -33.53
C LEU A 794 -104.55 35.39 -34.00
N ARG A 795 -104.76 34.16 -34.50
CA ARG A 795 -103.66 33.16 -34.65
C ARG A 795 -102.89 33.17 -36.00
N GLU A 796 -103.29 33.95 -37.00
CA GLU A 796 -102.82 33.74 -38.38
C GLU A 796 -101.73 34.72 -38.90
N SER A 797 -101.40 35.81 -38.19
CA SER A 797 -100.68 36.95 -38.79
C SER A 797 -99.17 37.11 -38.48
N GLU A 798 -98.64 36.59 -37.37
CA GLU A 798 -97.28 36.98 -36.90
C GLU A 798 -96.10 36.22 -37.57
N ALA A 799 -96.34 35.20 -38.39
CA ALA A 799 -95.34 34.16 -38.67
C ALA A 799 -94.21 34.48 -39.69
N THR A 800 -94.24 35.61 -40.40
CA THR A 800 -93.47 35.80 -41.65
C THR A 800 -92.23 36.69 -41.55
N VAL A 801 -92.23 37.71 -40.69
CA VAL A 801 -91.31 38.86 -40.78
C VAL A 801 -89.90 38.56 -40.25
N ALA A 802 -89.80 37.83 -39.13
CA ALA A 802 -88.59 37.65 -38.32
C ALA A 802 -87.49 36.75 -38.94
N ARG A 803 -87.42 36.68 -40.27
CA ARG A 803 -86.55 35.74 -41.02
C ARG A 803 -85.51 36.42 -41.92
N ARG A 804 -85.65 37.71 -42.23
CA ARG A 804 -84.82 38.40 -43.27
C ARG A 804 -83.59 39.12 -42.72
N GLU A 805 -83.78 39.94 -41.70
CA GLU A 805 -82.84 40.99 -41.29
C GLU A 805 -81.61 40.47 -40.53
N THR A 806 -81.83 39.65 -39.50
CA THR A 806 -80.77 39.17 -38.59
C THR A 806 -79.80 38.14 -39.22
N ILE A 807 -80.00 37.79 -40.50
CA ILE A 807 -79.08 36.96 -41.28
C ILE A 807 -77.84 37.77 -41.71
N VAL A 808 -78.00 39.06 -42.03
CA VAL A 808 -76.91 39.83 -42.66
C VAL A 808 -75.96 40.43 -41.63
N LEU A 809 -76.47 41.18 -40.64
CA LEU A 809 -75.65 41.81 -39.60
C LEU A 809 -74.80 40.80 -38.79
N ARG A 810 -75.28 39.55 -38.66
CA ARG A 810 -74.55 38.45 -38.01
C ARG A 810 -73.32 37.98 -38.81
N ARG A 811 -73.22 38.30 -40.10
CA ARG A 811 -72.09 37.90 -40.97
C ARG A 811 -70.89 38.84 -40.87
N GLU A 812 -71.12 40.13 -40.63
CA GLU A 812 -70.07 41.16 -40.70
C GLU A 812 -69.41 41.45 -39.34
N ALA A 813 -70.14 41.32 -38.24
CA ALA A 813 -69.65 41.69 -36.90
C ALA A 813 -68.93 40.55 -36.13
N MET A 814 -69.09 39.29 -36.51
CA MET A 814 -68.70 38.14 -35.68
C MET A 814 -67.21 37.73 -35.75
N ILE A 815 -66.34 38.63 -36.23
CA ILE A 815 -64.91 38.34 -36.47
C ILE A 815 -64.02 38.67 -35.24
N HIS A 816 -64.49 39.46 -34.25
CA HIS A 816 -63.56 40.11 -33.29
C HIS A 816 -63.82 40.04 -31.75
N SER A 817 -64.86 39.36 -31.18
CA SER A 817 -64.86 39.00 -29.73
C SER A 817 -66.02 38.08 -29.26
N SER A 818 -65.93 37.60 -28.01
CA SER A 818 -66.84 36.68 -27.29
C SER A 818 -68.21 37.31 -26.91
N GLN A 819 -69.30 36.58 -26.57
CA GLN A 819 -69.38 35.46 -25.59
C GLN A 819 -70.66 34.58 -25.75
N LYS A 820 -70.57 33.29 -25.31
CA LYS A 820 -71.65 32.29 -25.03
C LYS A 820 -72.51 31.69 -26.18
N GLN A 821 -72.28 30.39 -26.45
CA GLN A 821 -73.24 29.25 -26.56
C GLN A 821 -74.38 29.26 -27.64
N THR A 822 -74.79 28.16 -28.30
CA THR A 822 -74.41 26.71 -28.24
C THR A 822 -74.71 25.93 -29.54
N THR A 823 -74.12 24.72 -29.65
CA THR A 823 -74.60 23.52 -30.42
C THR A 823 -74.97 23.65 -31.91
N LYS A 824 -73.94 23.63 -32.76
CA LYS A 824 -73.96 23.34 -34.21
C LYS A 824 -74.26 21.84 -34.49
N GLY A 825 -75.49 21.39 -34.16
CA GLY A 825 -75.95 20.00 -33.88
C GLY A 825 -75.76 18.87 -34.91
N GLU A 826 -76.74 17.99 -35.13
CA GLU A 826 -76.50 16.68 -35.80
C GLU A 826 -76.64 16.65 -37.34
N LEU A 827 -77.75 17.13 -37.91
CA LEU A 827 -78.12 16.74 -39.28
C LEU A 827 -77.25 17.42 -40.36
N ASN A 828 -76.97 18.72 -40.21
CA ASN A 828 -75.94 19.40 -41.00
C ASN A 828 -74.51 19.11 -40.49
N ARG A 829 -74.30 18.36 -39.39
CA ARG A 829 -73.01 17.70 -39.15
C ARG A 829 -72.84 16.44 -39.98
N PHE A 830 -73.91 15.80 -40.45
CA PHE A 830 -73.83 14.63 -41.34
C PHE A 830 -73.51 15.02 -42.79
N ILE A 831 -74.32 15.88 -43.41
CA ILE A 831 -74.18 16.17 -44.86
C ILE A 831 -72.96 17.06 -45.14
N GLN A 832 -72.82 18.18 -44.42
CA GLN A 832 -71.53 18.88 -44.39
C GLN A 832 -70.47 18.07 -43.63
N GLY A 833 -70.76 16.93 -43.00
CA GLY A 833 -69.74 16.03 -42.44
C GLY A 833 -69.04 15.22 -43.50
N LEU A 834 -69.77 14.82 -44.54
CA LEU A 834 -69.21 14.15 -45.72
C LEU A 834 -68.51 15.16 -46.65
N GLN A 835 -69.11 16.34 -46.87
CA GLN A 835 -68.45 17.41 -47.62
C GLN A 835 -67.25 18.02 -46.86
N ARG A 836 -67.34 18.19 -45.52
CA ARG A 836 -66.17 18.52 -44.73
C ARG A 836 -65.15 17.40 -44.74
N LYS A 837 -65.48 16.11 -44.53
CA LYS A 837 -64.46 15.03 -44.66
C LYS A 837 -63.65 15.05 -45.96
N ILE A 838 -64.22 15.53 -47.08
CA ILE A 838 -63.51 15.71 -48.36
C ILE A 838 -62.70 17.02 -48.39
N GLN A 839 -63.23 18.13 -47.87
CA GLN A 839 -62.45 19.37 -47.67
C GLN A 839 -61.41 19.26 -46.56
N ASP A 840 -61.59 18.38 -45.58
CA ASP A 840 -60.77 18.15 -44.41
C ASP A 840 -59.64 17.20 -44.77
N THR A 841 -59.84 16.17 -45.61
CA THR A 841 -58.70 15.42 -46.17
C THR A 841 -57.87 16.27 -47.13
N HIS A 842 -58.51 17.09 -47.97
CA HIS A 842 -57.77 18.02 -48.83
C HIS A 842 -57.03 19.09 -48.00
N LYS A 843 -57.68 19.60 -46.95
CA LYS A 843 -57.03 20.49 -45.97
C LYS A 843 -55.91 19.80 -45.24
N HIS A 844 -56.07 18.59 -44.71
CA HIS A 844 -55.01 17.86 -44.03
C HIS A 844 -53.79 17.63 -44.93
N VAL A 845 -53.96 17.47 -46.25
CA VAL A 845 -52.82 17.51 -47.18
C VAL A 845 -52.16 18.89 -47.20
N THR A 846 -52.92 19.98 -47.43
CA THR A 846 -52.36 21.34 -47.42
C THR A 846 -51.84 21.80 -46.05
N GLU A 847 -52.39 21.27 -44.96
CA GLU A 847 -52.01 21.50 -43.56
C GLU A 847 -50.76 20.69 -43.22
N CYS A 848 -50.57 19.48 -43.76
CA CYS A 848 -49.27 18.81 -43.69
C CYS A 848 -48.20 19.55 -44.51
N GLU A 849 -48.52 19.99 -45.73
CA GLU A 849 -47.60 20.82 -46.54
C GLU A 849 -47.33 22.20 -45.91
N GLN A 850 -48.29 22.75 -45.17
CA GLN A 850 -48.13 23.99 -44.43
C GLN A 850 -47.34 23.77 -43.13
N VAL A 851 -47.62 22.71 -42.35
CA VAL A 851 -46.82 22.32 -41.17
C VAL A 851 -45.39 21.98 -41.56
N ILE A 852 -45.13 21.37 -42.72
CA ILE A 852 -43.76 21.15 -43.21
C ILE A 852 -43.06 22.49 -43.50
N ARG A 853 -43.74 23.44 -44.16
CA ARG A 853 -43.19 24.79 -44.42
C ARG A 853 -43.04 25.63 -43.16
N GLU A 854 -43.97 25.54 -42.21
CA GLU A 854 -43.94 26.20 -40.91
C GLU A 854 -42.88 25.59 -40.01
N LEU A 855 -42.65 24.27 -40.07
CA LEU A 855 -41.51 23.64 -39.40
C LEU A 855 -40.18 24.11 -39.98
N GLN A 856 -40.05 24.18 -41.31
CA GLN A 856 -38.86 24.72 -41.98
C GLN A 856 -38.62 26.22 -41.66
N GLN A 857 -39.68 27.04 -41.66
CA GLN A 857 -39.60 28.45 -41.23
C GLN A 857 -39.37 28.58 -39.71
N SER A 858 -39.86 27.66 -38.88
CA SER A 858 -39.54 27.62 -37.46
C SER A 858 -38.08 27.24 -37.22
N GLN A 859 -37.52 26.35 -38.04
CA GLN A 859 -36.11 25.95 -37.98
C GLN A 859 -35.20 27.13 -38.35
N MET A 860 -35.49 27.84 -39.44
CA MET A 860 -34.74 29.06 -39.82
C MET A 860 -34.94 30.19 -38.82
N SER A 861 -36.18 30.52 -38.44
CA SER A 861 -36.43 31.59 -37.45
C SER A 861 -36.04 31.23 -36.00
N LEU A 862 -35.67 29.97 -35.72
CA LEU A 862 -34.95 29.58 -34.51
C LEU A 862 -33.43 29.69 -34.68
N SER A 863 -32.84 29.35 -35.82
CA SER A 863 -31.41 29.61 -36.05
C SER A 863 -31.10 31.11 -36.04
N ASP A 864 -31.96 31.93 -36.66
CA ASP A 864 -31.79 33.39 -36.74
C ASP A 864 -31.98 34.03 -35.36
N ARG A 865 -32.95 33.54 -34.57
CA ARG A 865 -33.17 34.01 -33.18
C ARG A 865 -32.06 33.57 -32.23
N LEU A 866 -31.46 32.40 -32.46
CA LEU A 866 -30.30 31.92 -31.69
C LEU A 866 -29.03 32.71 -32.07
N ALA A 867 -28.88 33.12 -33.34
CA ALA A 867 -27.85 34.06 -33.77
C ALA A 867 -28.07 35.45 -33.15
N GLN A 868 -29.28 35.99 -33.19
CA GLN A 868 -29.63 37.27 -32.56
C GLN A 868 -29.43 37.24 -31.03
N GLN A 869 -29.81 36.17 -30.34
CA GLN A 869 -29.55 36.03 -28.90
C GLN A 869 -28.06 35.93 -28.57
N LYS A 870 -27.24 35.28 -29.42
CA LYS A 870 -25.78 35.31 -29.27
C LYS A 870 -25.20 36.72 -29.47
N GLN A 871 -25.71 37.47 -30.45
CA GLN A 871 -25.26 38.84 -30.68
C GLN A 871 -25.68 39.79 -29.55
N GLN A 872 -26.93 39.69 -29.07
CA GLN A 872 -27.40 40.41 -27.88
C GLN A 872 -26.60 40.06 -26.62
N LEU A 873 -26.16 38.81 -26.45
CA LEU A 873 -25.26 38.44 -25.35
C LEU A 873 -23.87 39.07 -25.49
N MET A 874 -23.30 39.13 -26.70
CA MET A 874 -22.03 39.83 -26.93
C MET A 874 -22.14 41.34 -26.67
N GLU A 875 -23.23 41.97 -27.11
CA GLU A 875 -23.52 43.39 -26.86
C GLU A 875 -23.72 43.66 -25.36
N LEU A 876 -24.48 42.82 -24.65
CA LEU A 876 -24.67 42.92 -23.19
C LEU A 876 -23.35 42.73 -22.43
N CYS A 877 -22.53 41.74 -22.79
CA CYS A 877 -21.18 41.58 -22.22
C CYS A 877 -20.30 42.81 -22.50
N GLY A 878 -20.38 43.39 -23.70
CA GLY A 878 -19.72 44.65 -24.04
C GLY A 878 -20.15 45.81 -23.13
N THR A 879 -21.46 45.97 -22.89
CA THR A 879 -21.95 46.99 -21.96
C THR A 879 -21.50 46.76 -20.51
N SER A 880 -21.40 45.50 -20.06
CA SER A 880 -20.88 45.17 -18.72
C SER A 880 -19.44 45.67 -18.54
N TYR A 881 -18.57 45.39 -19.52
CA TYR A 881 -17.16 45.84 -19.50
C TYR A 881 -16.99 47.37 -19.51
N VAL A 882 -17.98 48.12 -20.02
CA VAL A 882 -17.99 49.59 -19.98
C VAL A 882 -18.57 50.12 -18.65
N LEU A 883 -19.54 49.42 -18.07
CA LEU A 883 -20.19 49.82 -16.81
C LEU A 883 -19.34 49.54 -15.57
N ASP A 884 -18.45 48.55 -15.59
CA ASP A 884 -17.55 48.23 -14.47
C ASP A 884 -16.63 49.41 -14.05
N PRO A 885 -15.86 50.10 -14.94
CA PRO A 885 -15.09 51.27 -14.55
C PRO A 885 -15.97 52.44 -14.07
N ASP A 886 -17.15 52.62 -14.65
CA ASP A 886 -18.10 53.65 -14.20
C ASP A 886 -18.69 53.35 -12.82
N PHE A 887 -18.91 52.08 -12.48
CA PHE A 887 -19.30 51.67 -11.13
C PHE A 887 -18.20 51.98 -10.10
N VAL A 888 -16.92 51.78 -10.46
CA VAL A 888 -15.78 52.17 -9.61
C VAL A 888 -15.72 53.69 -9.45
N ASN A 889 -15.92 54.47 -10.52
CA ASN A 889 -15.99 55.93 -10.46
C ASN A 889 -17.17 56.43 -9.60
N LEU A 890 -18.33 55.79 -9.69
CA LEU A 890 -19.51 56.07 -8.86
C LEU A 890 -19.29 55.71 -7.38
N GLN A 891 -18.56 54.64 -7.08
CA GLN A 891 -18.22 54.28 -5.70
C GLN A 891 -17.15 55.22 -5.10
N ASP A 892 -16.12 55.61 -5.86
CA ASP A 892 -15.11 56.60 -5.43
C ASP A 892 -15.75 57.98 -5.18
N THR A 893 -16.64 58.44 -6.07
CA THR A 893 -17.36 59.72 -5.88
C THR A 893 -18.33 59.66 -4.70
N LYS A 894 -19.03 58.53 -4.50
CA LYS A 894 -19.87 58.27 -3.32
C LYS A 894 -19.07 58.29 -2.02
N ASP A 895 -17.90 57.66 -1.96
CA ASP A 895 -17.05 57.68 -0.77
C ASP A 895 -16.40 59.04 -0.52
N ARG A 896 -15.99 59.77 -1.57
CA ARG A 896 -15.52 61.15 -1.45
C ARG A 896 -16.61 62.09 -0.95
N ASN A 897 -17.84 61.94 -1.47
CA ASN A 897 -19.01 62.68 -1.00
C ASN A 897 -19.36 62.32 0.44
N LEU A 898 -19.32 61.04 0.83
CA LEU A 898 -19.55 60.61 2.21
C LEU A 898 -18.49 61.20 3.16
N ALA A 899 -17.21 61.20 2.79
CA ALA A 899 -16.15 61.81 3.59
C ALA A 899 -16.36 63.32 3.75
N HIS A 900 -16.77 64.02 2.70
CA HIS A 900 -17.11 65.45 2.75
C HIS A 900 -18.37 65.72 3.61
N LEU A 901 -19.39 64.86 3.52
CA LEU A 901 -20.62 64.99 4.31
C LEU A 901 -20.36 64.70 5.81
N VAL A 902 -19.49 63.74 6.13
CA VAL A 902 -19.01 63.50 7.50
C VAL A 902 -18.16 64.67 8.01
N ALA A 903 -17.30 65.26 7.16
CA ALA A 903 -16.54 66.47 7.52
C ALA A 903 -17.49 67.64 7.83
N LEU A 904 -18.48 67.90 6.97
CA LEU A 904 -19.53 68.92 7.21
C LEU A 904 -20.37 68.61 8.46
N GLN A 905 -20.79 67.37 8.69
CA GLN A 905 -21.49 66.99 9.92
C GLN A 905 -20.61 67.20 11.17
N SER A 906 -19.29 66.96 11.08
CA SER A 906 -18.36 67.25 12.18
C SER A 906 -18.20 68.75 12.43
N ARG A 907 -18.19 69.58 11.37
CA ARG A 907 -18.22 71.05 11.46
C ARG A 907 -19.55 71.55 12.04
N THR A 908 -20.67 70.95 11.63
CA THR A 908 -22.00 71.27 12.17
C THR A 908 -22.08 70.92 13.66
N LYS A 909 -21.60 69.73 14.07
CA LYS A 909 -21.53 69.35 15.49
C LYS A 909 -20.60 70.26 16.32
N LYS A 910 -19.48 70.73 15.75
CA LYS A 910 -18.63 71.75 16.41
C LYS A 910 -19.36 73.08 16.58
N LEU A 911 -20.01 73.59 15.52
CA LEU A 911 -20.79 74.83 15.56
C LEU A 911 -22.00 74.73 16.50
N GLN A 912 -22.65 73.57 16.53
CA GLN A 912 -23.73 73.27 17.47
C GLN A 912 -23.19 73.22 18.91
N GLY A 913 -22.01 72.63 19.16
CA GLY A 913 -21.33 72.69 20.45
C GLY A 913 -20.92 74.11 20.89
N VAL A 914 -20.68 75.04 19.94
CA VAL A 914 -20.52 76.47 20.24
C VAL A 914 -21.86 77.10 20.65
N CYS A 915 -22.95 76.78 19.95
CA CYS A 915 -24.30 77.26 20.28
C CYS A 915 -24.83 76.69 21.62
N GLU A 916 -24.47 75.45 21.95
CA GLU A 916 -24.77 74.75 23.21
C GLU A 916 -23.76 75.10 24.32
N GLY A 917 -22.83 76.02 24.08
CA GLY A 917 -21.89 76.56 25.08
C GLY A 917 -20.78 75.60 25.55
N SER A 918 -20.76 74.35 25.08
CA SER A 918 -19.75 73.35 25.44
C SER A 918 -18.40 73.54 24.75
N TYR A 919 -18.36 74.30 23.64
CA TYR A 919 -17.15 74.61 22.89
C TYR A 919 -16.91 76.12 22.83
N LYS A 920 -15.90 76.62 23.57
CA LYS A 920 -15.48 78.03 23.46
C LYS A 920 -14.67 78.24 22.18
N ALA A 921 -15.13 79.13 21.30
CA ALA A 921 -14.32 79.62 20.19
C ALA A 921 -13.16 80.48 20.70
N SER A 922 -11.94 80.22 20.24
CA SER A 922 -10.73 80.96 20.63
C SER A 922 -10.79 82.40 20.10
N SER A 923 -10.96 83.37 21.00
CA SER A 923 -11.29 84.75 20.65
C SER A 923 -10.06 85.63 20.36
N THR A 924 -9.23 85.23 19.39
CA THR A 924 -8.20 86.11 18.77
C THR A 924 -7.74 85.52 17.43
N SER A 925 -7.74 86.33 16.37
CA SER A 925 -7.48 85.87 14.98
C SER A 925 -6.15 85.11 14.83
N GLU A 926 -5.09 85.60 15.47
CA GLU A 926 -3.74 85.02 15.42
C GLU A 926 -3.68 83.62 16.09
N SER A 927 -4.48 83.40 17.14
CA SER A 927 -4.59 82.09 17.80
C SER A 927 -5.34 81.05 16.96
N VAL A 928 -6.26 81.50 16.10
CA VAL A 928 -6.97 80.63 15.16
C VAL A 928 -6.06 80.26 13.99
N GLY A 929 -5.36 81.24 13.40
CA GLY A 929 -4.42 80.99 12.30
C GLY A 929 -3.32 79.97 12.65
N THR A 930 -2.65 80.16 13.78
CA THR A 930 -1.59 79.26 14.25
C THR A 930 -2.08 77.83 14.57
N THR A 931 -3.26 77.69 15.17
CA THR A 931 -3.84 76.36 15.44
C THR A 931 -4.38 75.66 14.19
N LEU A 932 -4.81 76.42 13.18
CA LEU A 932 -5.28 75.88 11.90
C LEU A 932 -4.10 75.49 10.98
N GLN A 933 -3.00 76.25 11.00
CA GLN A 933 -1.72 75.86 10.38
C GLN A 933 -1.22 74.54 10.95
N SER A 934 -1.14 74.38 12.28
CA SER A 934 -0.69 73.13 12.91
C SER A 934 -1.58 71.92 12.58
N GLN A 935 -2.89 72.11 12.36
CA GLN A 935 -3.74 71.01 11.86
C GLN A 935 -3.52 70.72 10.36
N THR A 936 -3.25 71.74 9.56
CA THR A 936 -2.94 71.59 8.12
C THR A 936 -1.62 70.86 7.91
N GLU A 937 -0.58 71.19 8.68
CA GLU A 937 0.70 70.47 8.73
C GLU A 937 0.53 69.01 9.16
N ARG A 938 -0.32 68.73 10.16
CA ARG A 938 -0.63 67.35 10.60
C ARG A 938 -1.42 66.56 9.56
N VAL A 939 -2.28 67.20 8.77
CA VAL A 939 -2.98 66.54 7.65
C VAL A 939 -2.01 66.31 6.48
N HIS A 940 -1.14 67.26 6.14
CA HIS A 940 -0.11 67.07 5.12
C HIS A 940 0.88 65.95 5.48
N THR A 941 1.44 65.95 6.70
CA THR A 941 2.39 64.92 7.14
C THR A 941 1.78 63.52 7.21
N THR A 942 0.51 63.39 7.65
CA THR A 942 -0.19 62.09 7.59
C THR A 942 -0.54 61.68 6.16
N SER A 943 -0.83 62.64 5.27
CA SER A 943 -1.04 62.35 3.84
C SER A 943 0.25 61.91 3.13
N THR A 944 1.41 62.50 3.43
CA THR A 944 2.70 62.08 2.85
C THR A 944 3.16 60.72 3.37
N ILE A 945 2.92 60.42 4.66
CA ILE A 945 3.16 59.06 5.21
C ILE A 945 2.27 58.05 4.48
N LEU A 946 0.97 58.33 4.32
CA LEU A 946 0.05 57.39 3.68
C LEU A 946 0.32 57.22 2.18
N HIS A 947 0.77 58.27 1.48
CA HIS A 947 1.24 58.18 0.09
C HIS A 947 2.47 57.27 -0.02
N ARG A 948 3.46 57.46 0.85
CA ARG A 948 4.69 56.65 0.89
C ARG A 948 4.41 55.18 1.20
N VAL A 949 3.47 54.88 2.12
CA VAL A 949 3.02 53.50 2.39
C VAL A 949 2.32 52.87 1.16
N CYS A 950 1.63 53.66 0.34
CA CYS A 950 1.03 53.16 -0.91
C CYS A 950 2.07 52.88 -2.00
N GLU A 951 3.22 53.57 -1.99
CA GLU A 951 4.35 53.32 -2.88
C GLU A 951 5.19 52.12 -2.43
N GLU A 952 5.48 52.02 -1.13
CA GLU A 952 6.25 50.92 -0.55
C GLU A 952 5.46 49.59 -0.52
N PHE A 953 4.12 49.61 -0.52
CA PHE A 953 3.25 48.41 -0.50
C PHE A 953 2.06 48.45 -1.49
N PRO A 954 2.28 48.27 -2.81
CA PRO A 954 1.23 48.37 -3.83
C PRO A 954 0.04 47.42 -3.64
N GLN A 955 0.25 46.25 -3.04
CA GLN A 955 -0.78 45.23 -2.83
C GLN A 955 -1.92 45.69 -1.89
N HIS A 956 -1.72 46.76 -1.11
CA HIS A 956 -2.73 47.32 -0.21
C HIS A 956 -3.38 48.62 -0.73
N GLN A 957 -2.98 49.09 -1.92
CA GLN A 957 -3.48 50.34 -2.52
C GLN A 957 -5.01 50.37 -2.63
N GLY A 958 -5.65 49.26 -3.01
CA GLY A 958 -7.11 49.17 -3.11
C GLY A 958 -7.85 49.38 -1.78
N ALA A 959 -7.30 48.85 -0.67
CA ALA A 959 -7.87 49.05 0.67
C ALA A 959 -7.62 50.46 1.22
N LEU A 960 -6.46 51.05 0.89
CA LEU A 960 -6.05 52.38 1.35
C LEU A 960 -6.66 53.52 0.51
N ARG A 961 -7.14 53.26 -0.72
CA ARG A 961 -7.79 54.23 -1.63
C ARG A 961 -8.86 55.06 -0.93
N ARG A 962 -9.72 54.43 -0.12
CA ARG A 962 -10.78 55.10 0.65
C ARG A 962 -10.25 56.07 1.71
N LEU A 963 -9.12 55.77 2.35
CA LEU A 963 -8.48 56.64 3.34
C LEU A 963 -7.74 57.80 2.68
N SER A 964 -7.05 57.56 1.55
CA SER A 964 -6.38 58.63 0.79
C SER A 964 -7.38 59.67 0.25
N LEU A 965 -8.53 59.24 -0.30
CA LEU A 965 -9.61 60.11 -0.74
C LEU A 965 -10.22 60.92 0.41
N ALA A 966 -10.39 60.32 1.60
CA ALA A 966 -10.90 61.00 2.78
C ALA A 966 -9.91 62.03 3.36
N LEU A 967 -8.60 61.76 3.35
CA LEU A 967 -7.58 62.73 3.73
C LEU A 967 -7.48 63.89 2.73
N ALA A 968 -7.51 63.59 1.42
CA ALA A 968 -7.50 64.62 0.37
C ALA A 968 -8.74 65.54 0.47
N ALA A 969 -9.93 64.98 0.71
CA ALA A 969 -11.14 65.78 0.94
C ALA A 969 -11.03 66.65 2.21
N ARG A 970 -10.31 66.20 3.24
CA ARG A 970 -10.14 66.93 4.49
C ARG A 970 -9.08 68.04 4.42
N ALA A 971 -8.00 67.83 3.66
CA ALA A 971 -7.06 68.90 3.31
C ALA A 971 -7.78 70.03 2.56
N HIS A 972 -8.54 69.66 1.52
CA HIS A 972 -9.22 70.62 0.64
C HIS A 972 -10.32 71.45 1.32
N VAL A 973 -10.79 71.02 2.50
CA VAL A 973 -11.68 71.82 3.39
C VAL A 973 -10.88 72.79 4.25
N LEU A 974 -9.72 72.38 4.79
CA LEU A 974 -8.82 73.27 5.55
C LEU A 974 -8.24 74.38 4.67
N ASP A 975 -7.86 74.08 3.42
CA ASP A 975 -7.38 75.07 2.45
C ASP A 975 -8.46 76.11 2.06
N LYS A 976 -9.74 75.77 2.29
CA LYS A 976 -10.91 76.67 2.15
C LYS A 976 -11.36 77.30 3.47
N GLU A 977 -10.62 77.07 4.56
CA GLU A 977 -10.76 77.74 5.85
C GLU A 977 -9.54 78.64 6.16
N THR A 978 -8.49 78.59 5.33
CA THR A 978 -7.35 79.54 5.27
C THR A 978 -7.51 80.66 4.23
N SER A 979 -8.58 80.61 3.42
CA SER A 979 -8.90 81.55 2.34
C SER A 979 -10.16 82.37 2.64
#